data_AF-A0AAU2ZM79-F1
#
_entry.id   AF-A0AAU2ZM79-F1
#
_cell.length_a   1.000
_cell.length_b   1.000
_cell.length_c   1.000
_cell.angle_alpha   90.00
_cell.angle_beta   90.00
_cell.angle_gamma   90.00
#
_symmetry.space_group_name_H-M   'P 1'
#
loop_
_entity.id
_entity.type
_entity.pdbx_description
1 polymer ?
#
loop_
_entity_poly.entity_id
_entity_poly.type
_entity_poly.pdbx_seq_one_letter_code
_entity_poly.pdbx_strand_id
1 'polypeptide(L)'
;MHGVLRVVPAQGETTWSFLHRIAARYGLEVGELHAWARWRWANPISQSRALRPDGEVLLNTAAQAQIAAWCQTPADHLARALPSWMAGLAAFDEQAGDGRGWARWRVGAREWGPVSFGCRLCTARRGGWPQRVWLYGPRWRRVCERHARWLLDVGDGHALEFLDVGGLGELAAAQARWPRVARRAGHAEVDPSVVFAVARAVVCGWWQQEGFWEREHVWRRRLERVAAQTIRAHPAVSGWPVTCWRLVARDAVVFPELVTVAASLVDPASRRLVVDGPGQRLLVRRPGQGGEFVAALGARLERRWLSEVEQPDGSGALQAWMSGLARERHSRSSPGQGHRGMWWVRVGHRPIEVGAGLRLLATAPPAGAQADGQSAGWQPELWVPRRAGQGGGLKAVTEQRFLEGLDHARIHAARHGHLAVAHARAPHEGFDLGRWLANLRATAACLPPEQTRLLAELDAWWNPPWPISWQRAWRRAQAHTLAQGPIRGGNNLKGLPRWLEQWLRRQISDYPQLATDQQQLLAQLGLTPAEVGHFHAWPARRRAAAHGLEAADAYAARHGHLAVSQPTTHDGFALGKWLNQQRHRQRTSAQPTRLGRQLTALDGWWDPPWPVSWQRAYRAALCHFGTLPHGMMWWPGALDAKQAQQWVREQSAARHDLHAGQQQLIDELDTLAARESVPSGHAVAEISEEA
;
A
#
# COMPACT_ATOMS: atom_id res chain seq x y z
N MET A 1 38.08 16.35 32.43
CA MET A 1 37.46 16.35 33.76
C MET A 1 36.87 14.98 34.02
N HIS A 2 37.24 14.35 35.13
CA HIS A 2 36.33 13.41 35.77
C HIS A 2 35.23 14.27 36.40
N GLY A 3 33.97 14.03 36.03
CA GLY A 3 32.85 14.73 36.65
C GLY A 3 32.84 14.44 38.15
N VAL A 4 32.46 15.43 38.96
CA VAL A 4 32.34 15.28 40.42
C VAL A 4 30.88 15.03 40.82
N LEU A 5 29.94 15.37 39.94
CA LEU A 5 28.51 15.34 40.21
C LEU A 5 27.82 14.23 39.42
N ARG A 6 27.18 13.31 40.14
CA ARG A 6 26.36 12.25 39.54
C ARG A 6 25.07 12.81 38.96
N VAL A 7 24.80 12.54 37.67
CA VAL A 7 23.54 12.89 36.99
C VAL A 7 22.99 11.64 36.32
N VAL A 8 21.79 11.22 36.74
CA VAL A 8 21.13 10.01 36.24
C VAL A 8 20.09 10.36 35.18
N PRO A 9 20.09 9.69 34.01
CA PRO A 9 19.09 9.93 32.97
C PRO A 9 17.70 9.43 33.39
N ALA A 10 16.66 10.05 32.85
CA ALA A 10 15.31 9.49 32.89
C ALA A 10 15.12 8.47 31.75
N GLN A 11 14.24 7.49 31.97
CA GLN A 11 13.99 6.46 30.95
C GLN A 11 13.28 7.08 29.75
N GLY A 12 13.85 6.95 28.56
CA GLY A 12 13.33 7.54 27.33
C GLY A 12 13.69 9.02 27.18
N GLU A 13 14.63 9.55 27.96
CA GLU A 13 15.07 10.93 27.86
C GLU A 13 15.82 11.19 26.54
N THR A 14 15.59 12.36 25.93
CA THR A 14 16.37 12.76 24.75
C THR A 14 17.81 13.05 25.17
N THR A 15 18.78 12.72 24.30
CA THR A 15 20.20 13.00 24.61
C THR A 15 20.40 14.50 24.78
N TRP A 16 19.68 15.32 24.00
CA TRP A 16 19.65 16.77 24.17
C TRP A 16 19.18 17.22 25.56
N SER A 17 18.07 16.67 26.07
CA SER A 17 17.57 16.94 27.44
C SER A 17 18.62 16.60 28.50
N PHE A 18 19.27 15.45 28.34
CA PHE A 18 20.26 14.99 29.29
C PHE A 18 21.48 15.92 29.33
N LEU A 19 21.95 16.42 28.19
CA LEU A 19 23.02 17.42 28.11
C LEU A 19 22.67 18.72 28.82
N HIS A 20 21.46 19.24 28.62
CA HIS A 20 20.97 20.42 29.35
C HIS A 20 21.01 20.21 30.86
N ARG A 21 20.60 19.02 31.33
CA ARG A 21 20.62 18.69 32.77
C ARG A 21 22.04 18.53 33.32
N ILE A 22 22.98 18.00 32.55
CA ILE A 22 24.39 17.96 32.93
C ILE A 22 24.93 19.38 33.04
N ALA A 23 24.75 20.21 32.00
CA ALA A 23 25.22 21.59 31.98
C ALA A 23 24.69 22.36 33.19
N ALA A 24 23.37 22.32 33.40
CA ALA A 24 22.72 22.99 34.52
C ALA A 24 23.17 22.45 35.89
N ARG A 25 23.61 21.18 35.99
CA ARG A 25 24.19 20.63 37.23
C ARG A 25 25.53 21.26 37.57
N TYR A 26 26.28 21.68 36.56
CA TYR A 26 27.55 22.40 36.71
C TYR A 26 27.38 23.94 36.68
N GLY A 27 26.14 24.45 36.62
CA GLY A 27 25.88 25.88 36.52
C GLY A 27 26.24 26.48 35.16
N LEU A 28 26.29 25.64 34.12
CA LEU A 28 26.62 26.02 32.75
C LEU A 28 25.39 25.96 31.85
N GLU A 29 25.42 26.74 30.77
CA GLU A 29 24.54 26.56 29.62
C GLU A 29 25.05 25.42 28.72
N VAL A 30 24.14 24.78 27.99
CA VAL A 30 24.50 23.64 27.12
C VAL A 30 25.55 24.06 26.07
N GLY A 31 25.48 25.30 25.58
CA GLY A 31 26.43 25.85 24.62
C GLY A 31 27.86 25.94 25.17
N GLU A 32 28.00 26.31 26.44
CA GLU A 32 29.28 26.40 27.14
C GLU A 32 29.89 25.02 27.37
N LEU A 33 29.04 24.03 27.70
CA LEU A 33 29.45 22.64 27.87
C LEU A 33 30.08 22.09 26.57
N HIS A 34 29.47 22.37 25.41
CA HIS A 34 30.02 21.93 24.11
C HIS A 34 31.33 22.65 23.74
N ALA A 35 31.40 23.96 23.99
CA ALA A 35 32.59 24.76 23.69
C ALA A 35 33.79 24.26 24.51
N TRP A 36 33.56 23.98 25.79
CA TRP A 36 34.56 23.41 26.69
C TRP A 36 35.02 22.02 26.24
N ALA A 37 34.09 21.18 25.79
CA ALA A 37 34.38 19.84 25.29
C ALA A 37 35.11 19.80 23.94
N ARG A 38 35.22 20.95 23.27
CA ARG A 38 35.83 21.10 21.93
C ARG A 38 35.22 20.14 20.89
N TRP A 39 33.92 19.90 20.98
CA TRP A 39 33.23 19.02 20.04
C TRP A 39 33.21 19.61 18.64
N ARG A 40 33.43 18.75 17.65
CA ARG A 40 33.24 19.08 16.24
C ARG A 40 31.80 18.79 15.85
N TRP A 41 31.15 19.80 15.28
CA TRP A 41 29.78 19.69 14.78
C TRP A 41 29.80 19.35 13.31
N ALA A 42 29.26 18.18 12.94
CA ALA A 42 29.07 17.82 11.54
C ALA A 42 28.06 18.76 10.85
N ASN A 43 27.14 19.31 11.63
CA ASN A 43 26.26 20.39 11.24
C ASN A 43 26.08 21.35 12.43
N PRO A 44 26.33 22.65 12.26
CA PRO A 44 26.22 23.60 13.37
C PRO A 44 24.76 23.77 13.81
N ILE A 45 24.56 23.89 15.13
CA ILE A 45 23.27 24.28 15.71
C ILE A 45 23.13 25.79 15.57
N SER A 46 22.12 26.26 14.83
CA SER A 46 21.76 27.69 14.82
C SER A 46 21.09 28.07 16.15
N GLN A 47 21.18 29.33 16.58
CA GLN A 47 20.51 29.82 17.80
C GLN A 47 19.00 29.51 17.81
N SER A 48 18.33 29.59 16.65
CA SER A 48 16.91 29.21 16.47
C SER A 48 16.61 27.72 16.69
N ARG A 49 17.63 26.86 16.67
CA ARG A 49 17.52 25.40 16.88
C ARG A 49 17.98 24.97 18.27
N ALA A 50 18.74 25.78 19.01
CA ALA A 50 19.23 25.46 20.35
C ALA A 50 18.10 25.27 21.38
N LEU A 51 16.97 25.95 21.18
CA LEU A 51 15.76 25.87 22.02
C LEU A 51 14.70 24.93 21.46
N ARG A 52 14.99 24.20 20.37
CA ARG A 52 14.05 23.24 19.78
C ARG A 52 14.03 21.96 20.61
N PRO A 53 12.94 21.66 21.31
CA PRO A 53 12.97 20.59 22.28
C PRO A 53 12.45 19.26 21.67
N ASP A 54 12.15 19.25 20.36
CA ASP A 54 12.06 18.07 19.47
C ASP A 54 13.41 17.65 18.86
N GLY A 55 14.45 18.41 19.17
CA GLY A 55 15.79 18.23 18.65
C GLY A 55 16.57 17.14 19.39
N GLU A 56 17.47 16.51 18.64
CA GLU A 56 18.30 15.43 19.14
C GLU A 56 19.75 15.59 18.71
N VAL A 57 20.67 15.17 19.58
CA VAL A 57 22.11 15.13 19.29
C VAL A 57 22.58 13.69 19.20
N LEU A 58 23.16 13.36 18.06
CA LEU A 58 23.90 12.13 17.85
C LEU A 58 25.38 12.36 18.20
N LEU A 59 25.99 11.37 18.84
CA LEU A 59 27.33 11.48 19.43
C LEU A 59 28.18 10.27 19.04
N ASN A 60 29.45 10.50 18.72
CA ASN A 60 30.42 9.42 18.53
C ASN A 60 30.92 8.86 19.88
N THR A 61 31.69 7.77 19.84
CA THR A 61 32.23 7.08 21.02
C THR A 61 33.02 8.00 21.95
N ALA A 62 33.85 8.90 21.40
CA ALA A 62 34.64 9.83 22.20
C ALA A 62 33.77 10.84 22.96
N ALA A 63 32.74 11.41 22.32
CA ALA A 63 31.80 12.32 22.98
C ALA A 63 30.93 11.59 24.02
N GLN A 64 30.53 10.34 23.74
CA GLN A 64 29.80 9.50 24.70
C GLN A 64 30.63 9.19 25.96
N ALA A 65 31.91 8.86 25.79
CA ALA A 65 32.83 8.62 26.90
C ALA A 65 33.01 9.88 27.77
N GLN A 66 33.11 11.06 27.15
CA GLN A 66 33.18 12.33 27.88
C GLN A 66 31.92 12.59 28.71
N ILE A 67 30.73 12.38 28.14
CA ILE A 67 29.47 12.52 28.87
C ILE A 67 29.40 11.56 30.05
N ALA A 68 29.73 10.28 29.83
CA ALA A 68 29.73 9.26 30.89
C ALA A 68 30.67 9.66 32.04
N ALA A 69 31.82 10.25 31.72
CA ALA A 69 32.76 10.79 32.70
C ALA A 69 32.19 12.00 33.45
N TRP A 70 31.50 12.94 32.77
CA TRP A 70 30.95 14.14 33.41
C TRP A 70 29.77 13.86 34.33
N CYS A 71 28.92 12.90 33.98
CA CYS A 71 27.72 12.56 34.75
C CYS A 71 27.94 11.43 35.77
N GLN A 72 29.14 10.85 35.82
CA GLN A 72 29.47 9.65 36.62
C GLN A 72 28.44 8.52 36.46
N THR A 73 27.90 8.34 35.25
CA THR A 73 26.96 7.26 34.94
C THR A 73 27.56 6.36 33.87
N PRO A 74 27.62 5.03 34.09
CA PRO A 74 28.20 4.10 33.12
C PRO A 74 27.54 4.22 31.75
N ALA A 75 28.33 4.11 30.68
CA ALA A 75 27.85 4.21 29.30
C ALA A 75 26.72 3.22 29.00
N ASP A 76 26.78 2.00 29.55
CA ASP A 76 25.71 1.00 29.38
C ASP A 76 24.38 1.44 29.98
N HIS A 77 24.41 2.19 31.08
CA HIS A 77 23.20 2.74 31.68
C HIS A 77 22.63 3.86 30.81
N LEU A 78 23.50 4.71 30.26
CA LEU A 78 23.11 5.76 29.31
C LEU A 78 22.50 5.16 28.04
N ALA A 79 23.11 4.11 27.48
CA ALA A 79 22.62 3.40 26.31
C ALA A 79 21.23 2.79 26.49
N ARG A 80 20.90 2.31 27.70
CA ARG A 80 19.56 1.78 28.01
C ARG A 80 18.52 2.87 28.26
N ALA A 81 18.94 4.03 28.76
CA ALA A 81 18.03 5.10 29.15
C ALA A 81 17.72 6.08 28.00
N LEU A 82 18.71 6.39 27.17
CA LEU A 82 18.67 7.40 26.11
C LEU A 82 18.44 6.74 24.74
N PRO A 83 17.27 6.89 24.10
CA PRO A 83 16.92 6.13 22.88
C PRO A 83 17.84 6.35 21.68
N SER A 84 18.41 7.55 21.54
CA SER A 84 19.28 7.94 20.42
C SER A 84 20.76 7.61 20.65
N TRP A 85 21.14 7.12 21.83
CA TRP A 85 22.53 6.95 22.24
C TRP A 85 23.32 6.07 21.25
N MET A 86 22.76 4.92 20.87
CA MET A 86 23.43 3.99 19.95
C MET A 86 23.39 4.45 18.49
N ALA A 87 22.42 5.29 18.11
CA ALA A 87 22.28 5.77 16.74
C ALA A 87 23.44 6.71 16.32
N GLY A 88 24.14 7.28 17.30
CA GLY A 88 25.33 8.09 17.05
C GLY A 88 26.52 7.32 16.52
N LEU A 89 26.68 6.04 16.89
CA LEU A 89 27.84 5.23 16.48
C LEU A 89 27.82 4.97 14.98
N ALA A 90 26.69 4.51 14.43
CA ALA A 90 26.50 4.32 13.00
C ALA A 90 26.57 5.65 12.20
N ALA A 91 26.24 6.78 12.84
CA ALA A 91 26.25 8.08 12.19
C ALA A 91 27.66 8.68 12.03
N PHE A 92 28.68 8.10 12.67
CA PHE A 92 30.05 8.60 12.72
C PHE A 92 31.11 7.50 12.51
N ASP A 93 30.73 6.37 11.90
CA ASP A 93 31.62 5.21 11.69
C ASP A 93 32.93 5.59 10.98
N GLU A 94 32.87 6.48 9.98
CA GLU A 94 34.03 6.96 9.22
C GLU A 94 34.95 7.91 10.03
N GLN A 95 34.42 8.58 11.06
CA GLN A 95 35.14 9.58 11.87
C GLN A 95 35.55 9.05 13.25
N ALA A 96 35.34 7.76 13.54
CA ALA A 96 35.62 7.17 14.85
C ALA A 96 37.12 7.15 15.22
N GLY A 97 38.04 7.29 14.25
CA GLY A 97 39.48 7.13 14.44
C GLY A 97 40.26 8.36 14.90
N ASP A 98 39.68 9.56 14.94
CA ASP A 98 40.43 10.80 15.25
C ASP A 98 40.57 11.09 16.76
N GLY A 99 39.94 10.28 17.62
CA GLY A 99 39.92 10.44 19.08
C GLY A 99 39.20 11.71 19.57
N ARG A 100 38.56 12.48 18.69
CA ARG A 100 37.87 13.73 19.01
C ARG A 100 36.38 13.49 19.21
N GLY A 101 35.75 14.32 20.05
CA GLY A 101 34.30 14.30 20.23
C GLY A 101 33.57 14.89 19.02
N TRP A 102 32.67 14.12 18.41
CA TRP A 102 31.82 14.55 17.31
C TRP A 102 30.35 14.56 17.72
N ALA A 103 29.64 15.60 17.27
CA ALA A 103 28.22 15.78 17.51
C ALA A 103 27.49 16.15 16.21
N ARG A 104 26.25 15.66 16.04
CA ARG A 104 25.39 15.95 14.90
C ARG A 104 23.97 16.21 15.38
N TRP A 105 23.43 17.35 15.01
CA TRP A 105 22.07 17.75 15.30
C TRP A 105 21.07 17.14 14.31
N ARG A 106 19.94 16.63 14.79
CA ARG A 106 18.81 16.17 13.96
C ARG A 106 17.48 16.41 14.66
N VAL A 107 16.38 16.19 13.94
CA VAL A 107 15.03 16.13 14.51
C VAL A 107 14.68 14.66 14.74
N GLY A 108 14.69 14.23 16.00
CA GLY A 108 14.51 12.82 16.35
C GLY A 108 13.07 12.32 16.33
N ALA A 109 12.10 13.22 16.22
CA ALA A 109 10.68 12.86 16.37
C ALA A 109 10.15 11.84 15.34
N ARG A 110 10.79 11.76 14.16
CA ARG A 110 10.42 10.77 13.11
C ARG A 110 10.92 9.36 13.42
N GLU A 111 12.00 9.24 14.18
CA GLU A 111 12.69 7.97 14.41
C GLU A 111 12.32 7.38 15.77
N TRP A 112 12.25 8.21 16.82
CA TRP A 112 11.96 7.79 18.19
C TRP A 112 10.57 8.22 18.69
N GLY A 113 9.78 8.92 17.87
CA GLY A 113 8.41 9.34 18.18
C GLY A 113 8.30 10.72 18.83
N PRO A 114 7.09 11.15 19.23
CA PRO A 114 6.86 12.49 19.75
C PRO A 114 7.52 12.71 21.10
N VAL A 115 7.96 13.95 21.34
CA VAL A 115 8.61 14.37 22.59
C VAL A 115 7.60 15.07 23.49
N SER A 116 7.55 14.69 24.77
CA SER A 116 6.83 15.43 25.81
C SER A 116 7.74 15.85 26.94
N PHE A 117 7.24 16.74 27.78
CA PHE A 117 7.87 17.01 29.06
C PHE A 117 7.83 15.73 29.91
N GLY A 118 8.85 15.54 30.74
CA GLY A 118 8.83 14.58 31.83
C GLY A 118 8.41 15.25 33.14
N CYS A 119 7.97 14.45 34.11
CA CYS A 119 7.60 14.99 35.41
C CYS A 119 8.84 15.41 36.21
N ARG A 120 9.04 16.73 36.40
CA ARG A 120 10.16 17.28 37.17
C ARG A 120 10.32 16.67 38.57
N LEU A 121 9.19 16.34 39.23
CA LEU A 121 9.20 15.74 40.57
C LEU A 121 9.68 14.29 40.56
N CYS A 122 9.38 13.52 39.51
CA CYS A 122 9.94 12.17 39.33
C CYS A 122 11.45 12.24 39.06
N THR A 123 11.88 13.20 38.26
CA THR A 123 13.31 13.42 37.99
C THR A 123 14.06 13.87 39.24
N ALA A 124 13.48 14.78 40.03
CA ALA A 124 14.03 15.25 41.30
C ALA A 124 14.24 14.09 42.29
N ARG A 125 13.29 13.16 42.39
CA ARG A 125 13.44 11.97 43.24
C ARG A 125 14.60 11.06 42.83
N ARG A 126 15.00 11.06 41.55
CA ARG A 126 16.12 10.24 41.04
C ARG A 126 17.46 10.95 41.10
N GLY A 127 17.48 12.26 40.83
CA GLY A 127 18.70 13.06 40.66
C GLY A 127 18.91 14.14 41.72
N GLY A 128 18.06 14.21 42.75
CA GLY A 128 18.14 15.18 43.85
C GLY A 128 17.70 16.61 43.51
N TRP A 129 17.34 16.91 42.26
CA TRP A 129 16.99 18.28 41.85
C TRP A 129 15.91 18.36 40.75
N PRO A 130 14.92 19.27 40.86
CA PRO A 130 13.85 19.39 39.88
C PRO A 130 14.31 20.16 38.64
N GLN A 131 14.51 19.45 37.53
CA GLN A 131 14.80 20.06 36.23
C GLN A 131 13.81 19.64 35.15
N ARG A 132 13.72 20.48 34.12
CA ARG A 132 13.01 20.13 32.89
C ARG A 132 13.68 18.91 32.28
N VAL A 133 12.85 18.03 31.74
CA VAL A 133 13.29 16.83 31.07
C VAL A 133 12.38 16.64 29.86
N TRP A 134 12.97 16.27 28.73
CA TRP A 134 12.23 15.93 27.51
C TRP A 134 12.36 14.42 27.27
N LEU A 135 11.23 13.76 27.08
CA LEU A 135 11.13 12.32 26.95
C LEU A 135 10.52 11.96 25.60
N TYR A 136 11.13 11.03 24.89
CA TYR A 136 10.43 10.27 23.88
C TYR A 136 9.36 9.41 24.55
N GLY A 137 8.13 9.58 24.09
CA GLY A 137 7.03 8.82 24.64
C GLY A 137 5.82 8.90 23.73
N PRO A 138 5.13 7.78 23.49
CA PRO A 138 3.90 7.82 22.71
C PRO A 138 2.81 8.60 23.48
N ARG A 139 1.84 9.13 22.72
CA ARG A 139 0.76 10.00 23.24
C ARG A 139 -0.14 9.34 24.30
N TRP A 140 -0.15 8.02 24.40
CA TRP A 140 -0.90 7.30 25.45
C TRP A 140 -0.13 7.16 26.77
N ARG A 141 1.12 7.60 26.84
CA ARG A 141 1.96 7.55 28.05
C ARG A 141 2.27 8.96 28.55
N ARG A 142 1.22 9.73 28.80
CA ARG A 142 1.32 11.14 29.24
C ARG A 142 0.93 11.35 30.72
N VAL A 143 0.32 10.38 31.40
CA VAL A 143 -0.07 10.55 32.80
C VAL A 143 1.09 10.15 33.72
N CYS A 144 1.58 11.10 34.51
CA CYS A 144 2.38 10.82 35.68
C CYS A 144 1.46 10.51 36.87
N GLU A 145 1.21 9.23 37.13
CA GLU A 145 0.31 8.77 38.19
C GLU A 145 0.77 9.22 39.58
N ARG A 146 2.07 9.20 39.85
CA ARG A 146 2.65 9.57 41.15
C ARG A 146 2.41 11.02 41.56
N HIS A 147 2.21 11.89 40.59
CA HIS A 147 2.07 13.33 40.81
C HIS A 147 0.78 13.88 40.20
N ALA A 148 -0.11 13.01 39.71
CA ALA A 148 -1.37 13.36 39.04
C ALA A 148 -1.23 14.47 37.98
N ARG A 149 -0.27 14.30 37.05
CA ARG A 149 0.02 15.29 36.00
C ARG A 149 -0.12 14.69 34.62
N TRP A 150 -0.79 15.39 33.70
CA TRP A 150 -0.74 15.10 32.28
C TRP A 150 0.39 15.89 31.64
N LEU A 151 1.39 15.19 31.10
CA LEU A 151 2.58 15.79 30.51
C LEU A 151 2.27 16.27 29.08
N LEU A 152 2.59 17.54 28.77
CA LEU A 152 2.29 18.15 27.48
C LEU A 152 3.38 17.88 26.44
N ASP A 153 3.01 17.97 25.17
CA ASP A 153 3.97 17.83 24.08
C ASP A 153 4.90 19.05 24.04
N VAL A 154 6.13 18.76 23.68
CA VAL A 154 7.21 19.73 23.64
C VAL A 154 7.18 20.41 22.28
N GLY A 155 7.13 21.74 22.25
CA GLY A 155 7.03 22.52 21.00
C GLY A 155 5.61 22.95 20.62
N ASP A 156 4.65 22.82 21.54
CA ASP A 156 3.28 23.32 21.36
C ASP A 156 3.15 24.85 21.45
N GLY A 157 4.26 25.59 21.51
CA GLY A 157 4.24 27.06 21.48
C GLY A 157 3.77 27.71 22.78
N HIS A 158 3.67 26.96 23.88
CA HIS A 158 3.37 27.46 25.22
C HIS A 158 4.41 26.98 26.25
N ALA A 159 4.55 27.72 27.35
CA ALA A 159 5.50 27.40 28.43
C ALA A 159 5.01 26.33 29.41
N LEU A 160 3.73 25.96 29.36
CA LEU A 160 3.14 24.99 30.28
C LEU A 160 3.70 23.58 30.02
N GLU A 161 4.15 22.91 31.07
CA GLU A 161 4.77 21.56 30.96
C GLU A 161 3.79 20.43 31.21
N PHE A 162 2.78 20.69 32.03
CA PHE A 162 1.79 19.72 32.42
C PHE A 162 0.46 20.38 32.74
N LEU A 163 -0.60 19.57 32.68
CA LEU A 163 -1.90 19.86 33.25
C LEU A 163 -2.04 19.11 34.57
N ASP A 164 -2.57 19.78 35.58
CA ASP A 164 -2.92 19.13 36.83
C ASP A 164 -4.22 18.35 36.65
N VAL A 165 -4.15 17.04 36.84
CA VAL A 165 -5.29 16.11 36.68
C VAL A 165 -5.64 15.44 38.00
N GLY A 166 -5.32 16.11 39.11
CA GLY A 166 -5.58 15.67 40.48
C GLY A 166 -7.03 15.25 40.72
N GLY A 167 -7.24 14.00 41.11
CA GLY A 167 -8.56 13.45 41.41
C GLY A 167 -9.42 13.11 40.19
N LEU A 168 -8.83 13.07 39.00
CA LEU A 168 -9.40 12.39 37.82
C LEU A 168 -8.87 10.94 37.75
N GLY A 169 -9.32 10.08 38.68
CA GLY A 169 -8.88 8.69 38.75
C GLY A 169 -9.13 7.87 37.47
N GLU A 170 -10.13 8.29 36.70
CA GLU A 170 -10.46 7.73 35.37
C GLU A 170 -9.34 7.87 34.33
N LEU A 171 -8.49 8.90 34.40
CA LEU A 171 -7.32 9.03 33.51
C LEU A 171 -6.26 7.98 33.84
N ALA A 172 -5.97 7.76 35.13
CA ALA A 172 -5.05 6.73 35.58
C ALA A 172 -5.59 5.32 35.24
N ALA A 173 -6.89 5.09 35.46
CA ALA A 173 -7.54 3.84 35.07
C ALA A 173 -7.48 3.62 33.54
N ALA A 174 -7.69 4.66 32.73
CA ALA A 174 -7.53 4.58 31.28
C ALA A 174 -6.08 4.24 30.88
N GLN A 175 -5.09 4.87 31.50
CA GLN A 175 -3.68 4.57 31.25
C GLN A 175 -3.34 3.10 31.61
N ALA A 176 -3.84 2.60 32.74
CA ALA A 176 -3.65 1.21 33.16
C ALA A 176 -4.34 0.19 32.23
N ARG A 177 -5.42 0.58 31.53
CA ARG A 177 -6.09 -0.28 30.53
C ARG A 177 -5.34 -0.35 29.20
N TRP A 178 -4.59 0.69 28.82
CA TRP A 178 -3.93 0.77 27.52
C TRP A 178 -3.04 -0.45 27.17
N PRO A 179 -2.19 -0.99 28.08
CA PRO A 179 -1.39 -2.18 27.77
C PRO A 179 -2.20 -3.39 27.31
N ARG A 180 -3.43 -3.56 27.80
CA ARG A 180 -4.34 -4.64 27.35
C ARG A 180 -4.82 -4.39 25.92
N VAL A 181 -5.14 -3.13 25.58
CA VAL A 181 -5.54 -2.72 24.21
C VAL A 181 -4.38 -2.91 23.24
N ALA A 182 -3.16 -2.48 23.62
CA ALA A 182 -1.96 -2.65 22.81
C ALA A 182 -1.63 -4.12 22.55
N ARG A 183 -1.76 -5.01 23.56
CA ARG A 183 -1.59 -6.46 23.36
C ARG A 183 -2.62 -7.03 22.38
N ARG A 184 -3.90 -6.65 22.51
CA ARG A 184 -4.95 -7.08 21.56
C ARG A 184 -4.70 -6.58 20.15
N ALA A 185 -4.22 -5.34 20.00
CA ALA A 185 -3.80 -4.81 18.70
C ALA A 185 -2.66 -5.65 18.09
N GLY A 186 -1.66 -6.01 18.90
CA GLY A 186 -0.57 -6.89 18.49
C GLY A 186 -1.03 -8.29 18.06
N HIS A 187 -1.97 -8.91 18.78
CA HIS A 187 -2.60 -10.17 18.36
C HIS A 187 -3.40 -10.06 17.04
N ALA A 188 -3.85 -8.86 16.69
CA ALA A 188 -4.51 -8.58 15.42
C ALA A 188 -3.54 -8.09 14.33
N GLU A 189 -2.22 -8.18 14.56
CA GLU A 189 -1.16 -7.71 13.66
C GLU A 189 -1.26 -6.21 13.30
N VAL A 190 -1.77 -5.39 14.22
CA VAL A 190 -1.89 -3.93 14.04
C VAL A 190 -1.00 -3.21 15.05
N ASP A 191 -0.20 -2.25 14.56
CA ASP A 191 0.57 -1.36 15.43
C ASP A 191 -0.37 -0.57 16.38
N PRO A 192 -0.18 -0.66 17.71
CA PRO A 192 -0.96 0.11 18.69
C PRO A 192 -0.98 1.62 18.43
N SER A 193 0.06 2.16 17.79
CA SER A 193 0.15 3.58 17.43
C SER A 193 -0.94 4.00 16.43
N VAL A 194 -1.25 3.12 15.49
CA VAL A 194 -2.25 3.36 14.46
C VAL A 194 -3.66 3.20 15.03
N VAL A 195 -3.87 2.22 15.91
CA VAL A 195 -5.13 2.09 16.68
C VAL A 195 -5.40 3.35 17.49
N PHE A 196 -4.38 3.85 18.20
CA PHE A 196 -4.49 5.11 18.95
C PHE A 196 -4.84 6.28 18.04
N ALA A 197 -4.20 6.37 16.86
CA ALA A 197 -4.45 7.45 15.92
C ALA A 197 -5.90 7.47 15.41
N VAL A 198 -6.47 6.30 15.08
CA VAL A 198 -7.89 6.19 14.68
C VAL A 198 -8.80 6.58 15.83
N ALA A 199 -8.59 6.03 17.03
CA ALA A 199 -9.41 6.38 18.20
C ALA A 199 -9.34 7.88 18.52
N ARG A 200 -8.14 8.48 18.40
CA ARG A 200 -7.94 9.94 18.54
C ARG A 200 -8.70 10.73 17.50
N ALA A 201 -8.67 10.31 16.23
CA ALA A 201 -9.44 10.95 15.18
C ALA A 201 -10.95 10.90 15.44
N VAL A 202 -11.47 9.78 15.95
CA VAL A 202 -12.88 9.61 16.30
C VAL A 202 -13.29 10.57 17.41
N VAL A 203 -12.64 10.47 18.58
CA VAL A 203 -13.08 11.23 19.76
C VAL A 203 -12.76 12.72 19.63
N CYS A 204 -11.66 13.11 18.98
CA CYS A 204 -11.42 14.52 18.67
C CYS A 204 -12.38 15.04 17.58
N GLY A 205 -12.91 14.18 16.71
CA GLY A 205 -14.00 14.53 15.81
C GLY A 205 -15.26 14.91 16.59
N TRP A 206 -15.64 14.09 17.58
CA TRP A 206 -16.74 14.40 18.50
C TRP A 206 -16.50 15.67 19.30
N TRP A 207 -15.28 15.87 19.81
CA TRP A 207 -14.89 17.10 20.53
C TRP A 207 -15.12 18.39 19.74
N GLN A 208 -15.10 18.32 18.41
CA GLN A 208 -15.31 19.46 17.52
C GLN A 208 -16.77 19.69 17.15
N GLN A 209 -17.65 18.73 17.40
CA GLN A 209 -19.07 18.82 17.03
C GLN A 209 -19.86 19.54 18.12
N GLU A 210 -20.57 20.60 17.75
CA GLU A 210 -21.39 21.38 18.68
C GLU A 210 -22.53 20.54 19.27
N GLY A 211 -23.28 19.82 18.43
CA GLY A 211 -24.35 18.92 18.87
C GLY A 211 -23.87 17.80 19.81
N PHE A 212 -22.57 17.48 19.83
CA PHE A 212 -22.00 16.57 20.82
C PHE A 212 -21.89 17.24 22.20
N TRP A 213 -21.46 18.51 22.25
CA TRP A 213 -21.32 19.29 23.49
C TRP A 213 -22.63 19.68 24.17
N GLU A 214 -23.74 19.67 23.43
CA GLU A 214 -25.09 19.86 23.98
C GLU A 214 -25.48 18.74 24.95
N ARG A 215 -25.10 17.49 24.61
CA ARG A 215 -25.43 16.29 25.38
C ARG A 215 -24.29 15.81 26.29
N GLU A 216 -23.07 16.30 26.05
CA GLU A 216 -21.87 15.90 26.77
C GLU A 216 -21.58 16.78 27.98
N HIS A 217 -21.81 16.24 29.18
CA HIS A 217 -21.57 16.94 30.44
C HIS A 217 -20.27 16.50 31.14
N VAL A 218 -19.74 15.30 30.84
CA VAL A 218 -18.56 14.76 31.52
C VAL A 218 -17.31 15.53 31.07
N TRP A 219 -17.16 15.76 29.77
CA TRP A 219 -16.02 16.54 29.25
C TRP A 219 -15.99 17.97 29.76
N ARG A 220 -17.16 18.60 29.92
CA ARG A 220 -17.26 19.95 30.49
C ARG A 220 -16.72 20.00 31.93
N ARG A 221 -17.22 19.11 32.80
CA ARG A 221 -16.77 19.02 34.20
C ARG A 221 -15.27 18.73 34.31
N ARG A 222 -14.75 17.81 33.49
CA ARG A 222 -13.31 17.50 33.45
C ARG A 222 -12.48 18.70 33.01
N LEU A 223 -12.89 19.38 31.93
CA LEU A 223 -12.19 20.54 31.41
C LEU A 223 -12.11 21.67 32.45
N GLU A 224 -13.24 22.01 33.07
CA GLU A 224 -13.31 23.04 34.12
C GLU A 224 -12.40 22.68 35.30
N ARG A 225 -12.42 21.41 35.75
CA ARG A 225 -11.58 20.94 36.83
C ARG A 225 -10.09 21.01 36.50
N VAL A 226 -9.69 20.50 35.34
CA VAL A 226 -8.29 20.52 34.87
C VAL A 226 -7.80 21.96 34.75
N ALA A 227 -8.59 22.84 34.14
CA ALA A 227 -8.25 24.25 34.01
C ALA A 227 -8.08 24.91 35.39
N ALA A 228 -9.07 24.78 36.28
CA ALA A 228 -9.03 25.37 37.61
C ALA A 228 -7.84 24.86 38.46
N GLN A 229 -7.54 23.56 38.43
CA GLN A 229 -6.39 22.99 39.14
C GLN A 229 -5.06 23.48 38.55
N THR A 230 -4.96 23.50 37.22
CA THR A 230 -3.73 23.95 36.54
C THR A 230 -3.48 25.43 36.75
N ILE A 231 -4.53 26.28 36.73
CA ILE A 231 -4.42 27.72 37.02
C ILE A 231 -3.92 27.96 38.44
N ARG A 232 -4.39 27.19 39.43
CA ARG A 232 -3.89 27.28 40.82
C ARG A 232 -2.40 26.94 40.92
N ALA A 233 -1.94 25.93 40.17
CA ALA A 233 -0.53 25.55 40.15
C ALA A 233 0.34 26.52 39.31
N HIS A 234 -0.25 27.19 38.33
CA HIS A 234 0.42 28.08 37.38
C HIS A 234 -0.39 29.36 37.14
N PRO A 235 -0.30 30.38 38.02
CA PRO A 235 -1.08 31.61 37.89
C PRO A 235 -0.84 32.37 36.57
N ALA A 236 0.29 32.16 35.89
CA ALA A 236 0.61 32.78 34.61
C ALA A 236 -0.34 32.41 33.46
N VAL A 237 -1.12 31.34 33.59
CA VAL A 237 -2.13 30.92 32.58
C VAL A 237 -3.56 31.28 32.97
N SER A 238 -3.76 32.07 34.03
CA SER A 238 -5.10 32.48 34.51
C SER A 238 -5.88 33.29 33.48
N GLY A 239 -5.18 34.12 32.68
CA GLY A 239 -5.78 34.95 31.63
C GLY A 239 -6.02 34.23 30.29
N TRP A 240 -5.82 32.91 30.23
CA TRP A 240 -6.02 32.17 28.98
C TRP A 240 -7.50 32.08 28.60
N PRO A 241 -7.88 32.39 27.35
CA PRO A 241 -9.24 32.18 26.86
C PRO A 241 -9.68 30.72 26.96
N VAL A 242 -10.99 30.50 27.09
CA VAL A 242 -11.59 29.15 27.11
C VAL A 242 -11.21 28.34 25.86
N THR A 243 -11.04 29.01 24.71
CA THR A 243 -10.61 28.39 23.45
C THR A 243 -9.21 27.77 23.54
N CYS A 244 -8.27 28.40 24.25
CA CYS A 244 -6.95 27.86 24.53
C CYS A 244 -7.04 26.62 25.43
N TRP A 245 -7.84 26.68 26.50
CA TRP A 245 -8.06 25.53 27.37
C TRP A 245 -8.71 24.35 26.66
N ARG A 246 -9.69 24.59 25.79
CA ARG A 246 -10.33 23.56 24.95
C ARG A 246 -9.36 22.88 23.98
N LEU A 247 -8.24 23.52 23.64
CA LEU A 247 -7.22 22.94 22.78
C LEU A 247 -6.15 22.20 23.60
N VAL A 248 -5.56 22.87 24.58
CA VAL A 248 -4.44 22.35 25.38
C VAL A 248 -4.88 21.17 26.25
N ALA A 249 -6.07 21.24 26.85
CA ALA A 249 -6.58 20.17 27.73
C ALA A 249 -7.31 19.05 26.98
N ARG A 250 -7.56 19.18 25.67
CA ARG A 250 -8.37 18.24 24.88
C ARG A 250 -7.94 16.78 25.10
N ASP A 251 -6.68 16.48 24.78
CA ASP A 251 -6.19 15.10 24.77
C ASP A 251 -6.21 14.50 26.19
N ALA A 252 -6.05 15.32 27.25
CA ALA A 252 -6.19 14.88 28.64
C ALA A 252 -7.65 14.58 29.02
N VAL A 253 -8.58 15.47 28.65
CA VAL A 253 -10.00 15.35 28.98
C VAL A 253 -10.65 14.14 28.31
N VAL A 254 -10.30 13.90 27.03
CA VAL A 254 -10.90 12.82 26.24
C VAL A 254 -10.18 11.48 26.38
N PHE A 255 -9.05 11.42 27.09
CA PHE A 255 -8.23 10.21 27.18
C PHE A 255 -8.98 8.95 27.63
N PRO A 256 -9.89 9.00 28.62
CA PRO A 256 -10.67 7.83 29.00
C PRO A 256 -11.54 7.27 27.87
N GLU A 257 -12.19 8.15 27.11
CA GLU A 257 -12.98 7.77 25.94
C GLU A 257 -12.09 7.24 24.82
N LEU A 258 -10.92 7.86 24.58
CA LEU A 258 -9.95 7.39 23.59
C LEU A 258 -9.54 5.94 23.80
N VAL A 259 -9.20 5.57 25.04
CA VAL A 259 -8.81 4.19 25.38
C VAL A 259 -9.99 3.23 25.20
N THR A 260 -11.20 3.66 25.56
CA THR A 260 -12.42 2.84 25.39
C THR A 260 -12.76 2.63 23.93
N VAL A 261 -12.70 3.67 23.08
CA VAL A 261 -12.89 3.55 21.64
C VAL A 261 -11.82 2.62 21.05
N ALA A 262 -10.54 2.85 21.36
CA ALA A 262 -9.45 1.99 20.89
C ALA A 262 -9.68 0.51 21.26
N ALA A 263 -10.13 0.23 22.49
CA ALA A 263 -10.46 -1.11 22.94
C ALA A 263 -11.59 -1.75 22.13
N SER A 264 -12.64 -0.99 21.78
CA SER A 264 -13.75 -1.46 20.95
C SER A 264 -13.34 -1.70 19.49
N LEU A 265 -12.47 -0.85 18.93
CA LEU A 265 -11.96 -1.03 17.57
C LEU A 265 -11.13 -2.31 17.40
N VAL A 266 -10.43 -2.75 18.46
CA VAL A 266 -9.62 -3.98 18.44
C VAL A 266 -10.36 -5.22 18.93
N ASP A 267 -11.56 -5.06 19.48
CA ASP A 267 -12.34 -6.15 20.04
C ASP A 267 -13.01 -6.99 18.94
N PRO A 268 -12.72 -8.30 18.82
CA PRO A 268 -13.29 -9.14 17.78
C PRO A 268 -14.81 -9.22 17.81
N ALA A 269 -15.42 -9.24 19.00
CA ALA A 269 -16.87 -9.28 19.16
C ALA A 269 -17.50 -7.98 18.65
N SER A 270 -16.94 -6.83 19.02
CA SER A 270 -17.38 -5.52 18.53
C SER A 270 -17.22 -5.40 17.01
N ARG A 271 -16.14 -5.92 16.42
CA ARG A 271 -15.97 -5.95 14.95
C ARG A 271 -17.05 -6.77 14.25
N ARG A 272 -17.52 -7.88 14.84
CA ARG A 272 -18.63 -8.66 14.27
C ARG A 272 -19.92 -7.86 14.17
N LEU A 273 -20.21 -6.95 15.10
CA LEU A 273 -21.40 -6.09 15.03
C LEU A 273 -21.42 -5.15 13.81
N VAL A 274 -20.25 -4.80 13.27
CA VAL A 274 -20.14 -4.00 12.05
C VAL A 274 -20.42 -4.85 10.80
N VAL A 275 -20.12 -6.15 10.88
CA VAL A 275 -20.03 -7.01 9.70
C VAL A 275 -21.19 -8.00 9.60
N ASP A 276 -21.73 -8.48 10.72
CA ASP A 276 -22.78 -9.49 10.84
C ASP A 276 -24.19 -8.91 11.04
N GLY A 277 -24.35 -7.58 10.87
CA GLY A 277 -25.65 -6.91 11.00
C GLY A 277 -26.73 -7.44 10.04
N PRO A 278 -28.01 -7.37 10.41
CA PRO A 278 -29.12 -7.98 9.67
C PRO A 278 -29.34 -7.30 8.31
N GLY A 279 -28.71 -7.81 7.26
CA GLY A 279 -28.87 -7.31 5.90
C GLY A 279 -27.95 -7.91 4.82
N GLN A 280 -27.27 -9.02 5.11
CA GLN A 280 -26.14 -9.56 4.32
C GLN A 280 -26.44 -10.11 2.90
N ARG A 281 -27.60 -9.83 2.28
CA ARG A 281 -27.92 -10.37 0.94
C ARG A 281 -28.25 -9.35 -0.15
N LEU A 282 -28.15 -8.05 0.11
CA LEU A 282 -28.52 -7.03 -0.90
C LEU A 282 -27.34 -6.10 -1.22
N LEU A 283 -27.05 -5.95 -2.52
CA LEU A 283 -26.04 -5.06 -3.12
C LEU A 283 -26.39 -3.56 -3.02
N VAL A 284 -27.45 -3.20 -2.29
CA VAL A 284 -27.88 -1.84 -2.03
C VAL A 284 -27.79 -1.59 -0.52
N ARG A 285 -26.93 -0.65 -0.09
CA ARG A 285 -26.86 -0.20 1.31
C ARG A 285 -28.23 0.36 1.71
N ARG A 286 -28.87 -0.23 2.72
CA ARG A 286 -29.93 0.47 3.47
C ARG A 286 -29.28 1.47 4.45
N PRO A 287 -29.90 2.65 4.68
CA PRO A 287 -29.52 3.53 5.78
C PRO A 287 -29.66 2.77 7.10
N GLY A 288 -28.61 2.76 7.95
CA GLY A 288 -28.63 2.12 9.27
C GLY A 288 -27.59 1.01 9.53
N GLN A 289 -26.79 0.61 8.53
CA GLN A 289 -25.68 -0.33 8.77
C GLN A 289 -24.59 0.31 9.64
N GLY A 290 -24.19 -0.37 10.72
CA GLY A 290 -23.24 0.12 11.74
C GLY A 290 -23.90 0.65 13.02
N GLY A 291 -25.23 0.80 13.06
CA GLY A 291 -25.97 1.30 14.22
C GLY A 291 -25.80 0.44 15.48
N GLU A 292 -25.75 -0.89 15.35
CA GLU A 292 -25.54 -1.81 16.50
C GLU A 292 -24.16 -1.63 17.14
N PHE A 293 -23.11 -1.46 16.32
CA PHE A 293 -21.77 -1.19 16.82
C PHE A 293 -21.72 0.18 17.52
N VAL A 294 -22.33 1.22 16.93
CA VAL A 294 -22.36 2.55 17.53
C VAL A 294 -23.17 2.56 18.83
N ALA A 295 -24.28 1.82 18.89
CA ALA A 295 -25.07 1.64 20.12
C ALA A 295 -24.29 0.88 21.20
N ALA A 296 -23.59 -0.20 20.84
CA ALA A 296 -22.72 -0.94 21.76
C ALA A 296 -21.55 -0.07 22.25
N LEU A 297 -20.95 0.73 21.36
CA LEU A 297 -19.91 1.69 21.72
C LEU A 297 -20.45 2.77 22.65
N GLY A 298 -21.64 3.31 22.36
CA GLY A 298 -22.36 4.25 23.22
C GLY A 298 -22.62 3.68 24.60
N ALA A 299 -23.09 2.43 24.71
CA ALA A 299 -23.28 1.76 25.99
C ALA A 299 -21.96 1.62 26.78
N ARG A 300 -20.85 1.26 26.12
CA ARG A 300 -19.51 1.18 26.74
C ARG A 300 -18.95 2.53 27.19
N LEU A 301 -19.35 3.61 26.53
CA LEU A 301 -18.97 4.98 26.87
C LEU A 301 -19.98 5.65 27.81
N GLU A 302 -21.03 4.95 28.25
CA GLU A 302 -22.13 5.51 29.04
C GLU A 302 -22.85 6.68 28.34
N ARG A 303 -22.88 6.65 27.00
CA ARG A 303 -23.49 7.64 26.10
C ARG A 303 -24.44 6.95 25.16
N ARG A 304 -25.59 6.51 25.67
CA ARG A 304 -26.61 5.80 24.87
C ARG A 304 -27.14 6.64 23.69
N TRP A 305 -27.07 7.96 23.81
CA TRP A 305 -27.42 8.92 22.76
C TRP A 305 -26.39 8.99 21.62
N LEU A 306 -25.25 8.28 21.70
CA LEU A 306 -24.19 8.35 20.68
C LEU A 306 -24.69 7.97 19.28
N SER A 307 -25.61 7.01 19.18
CA SER A 307 -26.19 6.58 17.90
C SER A 307 -27.06 7.65 17.21
N GLU A 308 -27.57 8.63 17.97
CA GLU A 308 -28.35 9.75 17.41
C GLU A 308 -27.45 10.83 16.81
N VAL A 309 -26.26 11.02 17.38
CA VAL A 309 -25.29 12.06 16.97
C VAL A 309 -24.36 11.54 15.86
N GLU A 310 -23.92 10.29 15.97
CA GLU A 310 -23.08 9.65 14.96
C GLU A 310 -23.96 9.09 13.82
N GLN A 311 -24.41 9.97 12.92
CA GLN A 311 -25.32 9.57 11.85
C GLN A 311 -24.69 8.54 10.88
N PRO A 312 -25.48 7.57 10.36
CA PRO A 312 -25.00 6.52 9.45
C PRO A 312 -24.35 7.03 8.16
N ASP A 313 -24.78 8.20 7.69
CA ASP A 313 -24.30 8.82 6.44
C ASP A 313 -23.13 9.82 6.66
N GLY A 314 -22.60 9.87 7.89
CA GLY A 314 -21.58 10.83 8.28
C GLY A 314 -20.20 10.57 7.68
N SER A 315 -19.48 11.66 7.37
CA SER A 315 -18.06 11.64 6.96
C SER A 315 -17.09 11.51 8.15
N GLY A 316 -17.46 10.79 9.22
CA GLY A 316 -16.65 10.67 10.44
C GLY A 316 -15.47 9.70 10.33
N ALA A 317 -14.48 9.83 11.22
CA ALA A 317 -13.38 8.87 11.31
C ALA A 317 -13.87 7.45 11.65
N LEU A 318 -14.93 7.35 12.46
CA LEU A 318 -15.52 6.06 12.87
C LEU A 318 -16.21 5.39 11.68
N GLN A 319 -17.00 6.17 10.93
CA GLN A 319 -17.66 5.71 9.70
C GLN A 319 -16.66 5.29 8.63
N ALA A 320 -15.54 6.02 8.48
CA ALA A 320 -14.46 5.66 7.58
C ALA A 320 -13.78 4.33 7.97
N TRP A 321 -13.56 4.11 9.27
CA TRP A 321 -13.04 2.84 9.79
C TRP A 321 -14.03 1.68 9.56
N MET A 322 -15.32 1.85 9.90
CA MET A 322 -16.36 0.83 9.70
C MET A 322 -16.51 0.46 8.22
N SER A 323 -16.51 1.46 7.33
CA SER A 323 -16.54 1.23 5.88
C SER A 323 -15.25 0.58 5.35
N GLY A 324 -14.11 0.80 6.00
CA GLY A 324 -12.87 0.08 5.72
C GLY A 324 -12.97 -1.40 6.10
N LEU A 325 -13.44 -1.68 7.31
CA LEU A 325 -13.61 -3.04 7.84
C LEU A 325 -14.59 -3.86 6.98
N ALA A 326 -15.72 -3.25 6.57
CA ALA A 326 -16.67 -3.91 5.68
C ALA A 326 -16.03 -4.28 4.33
N ARG A 327 -15.18 -3.40 3.74
CA ARG A 327 -14.52 -3.67 2.46
C ARG A 327 -13.48 -4.79 2.52
N GLU A 328 -12.75 -4.91 3.62
CA GLU A 328 -11.74 -5.97 3.79
C GLU A 328 -12.35 -7.39 3.72
N ARG A 329 -13.58 -7.60 4.22
CA ARG A 329 -14.25 -8.92 4.12
C ARG A 329 -14.78 -9.23 2.71
N HIS A 330 -15.14 -8.22 1.93
CA HIS A 330 -15.71 -8.40 0.59
C HIS A 330 -14.64 -8.53 -0.51
N SER A 331 -13.40 -8.10 -0.26
CA SER A 331 -12.30 -8.25 -1.21
C SER A 331 -11.52 -9.55 -0.95
N ARG A 332 -11.61 -10.53 -1.86
CA ARG A 332 -10.77 -11.75 -1.87
C ARG A 332 -9.33 -11.48 -2.37
N SER A 333 -8.82 -10.26 -2.23
CA SER A 333 -7.50 -9.86 -2.72
C SER A 333 -6.41 -10.15 -1.69
N SER A 334 -5.21 -10.53 -2.16
CA SER A 334 -4.10 -11.09 -1.39
C SER A 334 -3.78 -10.39 -0.04
N PRO A 335 -3.33 -11.15 0.99
CA PRO A 335 -2.91 -10.58 2.27
C PRO A 335 -1.67 -9.71 2.04
N GLY A 336 -1.77 -8.41 2.36
CA GLY A 336 -0.61 -7.49 2.31
C GLY A 336 -0.95 -6.05 1.90
N GLN A 337 -1.99 -5.83 1.07
CA GLN A 337 -2.43 -4.46 0.69
C GLN A 337 -3.61 -3.93 1.54
N GLY A 338 -4.34 -4.81 2.23
CA GLY A 338 -5.57 -4.48 2.97
C GLY A 338 -5.38 -3.68 4.26
N HIS A 339 -4.33 -3.96 5.06
CA HIS A 339 -4.18 -3.39 6.42
C HIS A 339 -4.03 -1.86 6.47
N ARG A 340 -3.71 -1.20 5.36
CA ARG A 340 -3.67 0.27 5.28
C ARG A 340 -5.04 0.90 5.04
N GLY A 341 -6.09 0.13 4.76
CA GLY A 341 -7.40 0.66 4.39
C GLY A 341 -8.19 1.21 5.58
N MET A 342 -8.48 0.37 6.58
CA MET A 342 -9.34 0.76 7.72
C MET A 342 -8.58 1.53 8.81
N TRP A 343 -7.30 1.23 9.02
CA TRP A 343 -6.49 1.86 10.06
C TRP A 343 -5.88 3.21 9.65
N TRP A 344 -6.12 3.65 8.42
CA TRP A 344 -5.60 4.91 7.92
C TRP A 344 -6.54 6.09 8.22
N VAL A 345 -6.05 7.04 9.02
CA VAL A 345 -6.73 8.31 9.27
C VAL A 345 -6.54 9.26 8.09
N ARG A 346 -7.62 9.50 7.35
CA ARG A 346 -7.69 10.50 6.27
C ARG A 346 -7.30 11.87 6.77
N VAL A 347 -6.65 12.68 5.93
CA VAL A 347 -6.16 14.02 6.29
C VAL A 347 -7.27 14.90 6.89
N GLY A 348 -8.49 14.83 6.37
CA GLY A 348 -9.64 15.59 6.87
C GLY A 348 -10.14 15.21 8.27
N HIS A 349 -9.74 14.05 8.79
CA HIS A 349 -10.10 13.60 10.15
C HIS A 349 -8.93 13.66 11.13
N ARG A 350 -7.75 14.12 10.69
CA ARG A 350 -6.59 14.24 11.57
C ARG A 350 -6.85 15.38 12.56
N PRO A 351 -6.81 15.13 13.88
CA PRO A 351 -6.97 16.18 14.87
C PRO A 351 -5.88 17.24 14.70
N ILE A 352 -6.24 18.49 14.93
CA ILE A 352 -5.25 19.57 14.95
C ILE A 352 -4.33 19.41 16.16
N GLU A 353 -3.03 19.55 15.94
CA GLU A 353 -2.03 19.55 17.01
C GLU A 353 -2.07 20.86 17.79
N VAL A 354 -1.82 20.81 19.10
CA VAL A 354 -2.00 21.95 20.01
C VAL A 354 -1.17 23.14 19.57
N GLY A 355 0.13 22.95 19.26
CA GLY A 355 0.95 24.07 18.76
C GLY A 355 0.48 24.67 17.45
N ALA A 356 -0.08 23.86 16.54
CA ALA A 356 -0.65 24.39 15.29
C ALA A 356 -1.93 25.19 15.57
N GLY A 357 -2.79 24.72 16.46
CA GLY A 357 -4.02 25.41 16.83
C GLY A 357 -3.76 26.72 17.60
N LEU A 358 -2.79 26.75 18.53
CA LEU A 358 -2.44 27.97 19.25
C LEU A 358 -1.88 29.06 18.32
N ARG A 359 -1.07 28.68 17.32
CA ARG A 359 -0.61 29.64 16.30
C ARG A 359 -1.77 30.25 15.52
N LEU A 360 -2.77 29.44 15.16
CA LEU A 360 -3.97 29.93 14.47
C LEU A 360 -4.77 30.90 15.35
N LEU A 361 -4.93 30.58 16.63
CA LEU A 361 -5.60 31.47 17.60
C LEU A 361 -4.82 32.78 17.82
N ALA A 362 -3.49 32.77 17.77
CA ALA A 362 -2.67 33.97 17.90
C ALA A 362 -2.74 34.88 16.65
N THR A 363 -2.98 34.32 15.46
CA THR A 363 -3.04 35.07 14.19
C THR A 363 -4.43 35.60 13.83
N ALA A 364 -5.47 35.22 14.57
CA ALA A 364 -6.84 35.68 14.35
C ALA A 364 -7.25 36.59 15.52
N PRO A 365 -7.36 37.93 15.35
CA PRO A 365 -7.98 38.75 16.38
C PRO A 365 -9.47 38.37 16.50
N PRO A 366 -10.06 38.38 17.70
CA PRO A 366 -11.50 38.20 17.84
C PRO A 366 -12.19 39.39 17.15
N ALA A 367 -12.97 39.11 16.11
CA ALA A 367 -13.88 40.10 15.56
C ALA A 367 -14.95 40.39 16.64
N GLY A 368 -14.92 41.60 17.21
CA GLY A 368 -15.95 42.10 18.13
C GLY A 368 -15.66 41.86 19.62
N ALA A 369 -14.73 42.65 20.19
CA ALA A 369 -14.69 42.89 21.62
C ALA A 369 -15.42 44.21 21.92
N GLN A 370 -16.70 44.12 22.27
CA GLN A 370 -17.36 45.09 23.15
C GLN A 370 -17.89 44.28 24.34
N ALA A 371 -17.31 44.56 25.50
CA ALA A 371 -17.76 44.06 26.78
C ALA A 371 -19.00 44.85 27.21
N ASP A 372 -20.06 44.14 27.54
CA ASP A 372 -20.95 44.52 28.63
C ASP A 372 -21.48 43.25 29.30
N GLY A 373 -21.43 43.25 30.64
CA GLY A 373 -21.70 42.08 31.46
C GLY A 373 -23.19 41.79 31.58
N GLN A 374 -23.56 40.51 31.43
CA GLN A 374 -24.43 39.74 32.33
C GLN A 374 -24.63 38.33 31.79
N SER A 375 -24.60 37.36 32.70
CA SER A 375 -24.66 35.93 32.43
C SER A 375 -25.96 35.49 31.76
N ALA A 376 -25.92 35.06 30.49
CA ALA A 376 -26.79 34.05 29.89
C ALA A 376 -26.39 33.80 28.42
N GLY A 377 -26.24 32.53 28.04
CA GLY A 377 -26.15 32.14 26.64
C GLY A 377 -24.76 32.26 26.03
N TRP A 378 -24.20 31.10 25.72
CA TRP A 378 -22.98 30.88 24.93
C TRP A 378 -22.91 31.76 23.67
N GLN A 379 -21.71 32.25 23.30
CA GLN A 379 -21.09 32.48 21.97
C GLN A 379 -19.90 33.47 22.16
N PRO A 380 -18.70 33.30 21.54
CA PRO A 380 -18.53 33.13 20.09
C PRO A 380 -17.50 32.08 19.62
N GLU A 381 -17.87 31.42 18.52
CA GLU A 381 -17.05 30.88 17.42
C GLU A 381 -15.69 30.22 17.73
N LEU A 382 -15.73 28.90 17.95
CA LEU A 382 -14.57 28.03 17.69
C LEU A 382 -14.51 27.66 16.21
N TRP A 383 -14.22 28.65 15.37
CA TRP A 383 -13.62 28.38 14.07
C TRP A 383 -12.14 28.07 14.29
N VAL A 384 -11.80 26.81 14.63
CA VAL A 384 -10.42 26.35 14.42
C VAL A 384 -10.32 25.94 12.96
N PRO A 385 -9.57 26.66 12.12
CA PRO A 385 -9.56 26.38 10.70
C PRO A 385 -9.12 24.94 10.41
N ARG A 386 -9.94 24.19 9.69
CA ARG A 386 -9.43 23.15 8.78
C ARG A 386 -8.51 23.86 7.79
N ARG A 387 -7.23 24.10 8.12
CA ARG A 387 -6.32 24.95 7.33
C ARG A 387 -7.04 26.16 6.69
N ALA A 388 -7.23 27.25 7.42
CA ALA A 388 -7.23 28.56 6.76
C ALA A 388 -5.75 28.81 6.47
N GLY A 389 -5.26 28.89 5.23
CA GLY A 389 -5.88 29.44 4.04
C GLY A 389 -7.04 28.67 3.42
N GLN A 390 -8.16 29.38 3.34
CA GLN A 390 -9.33 29.12 2.50
C GLN A 390 -10.22 27.99 3.00
N GLY A 391 -11.28 28.31 3.76
CA GLY A 391 -12.32 27.37 4.21
C GLY A 391 -13.74 27.80 3.79
N GLY A 392 -14.09 29.07 4.01
CA GLY A 392 -15.17 29.74 3.27
C GLY A 392 -14.77 29.91 1.80
N GLY A 393 -13.51 30.32 1.60
CA GLY A 393 -12.80 30.17 0.33
C GLY A 393 -12.80 28.73 -0.17
N LEU A 394 -12.44 27.68 0.59
CA LEU A 394 -12.50 26.30 0.04
C LEU A 394 -13.91 25.82 -0.23
N LYS A 395 -14.93 26.15 0.56
CA LYS A 395 -16.30 25.75 0.25
C LYS A 395 -16.73 26.45 -1.02
N ALA A 396 -16.59 27.78 -1.11
CA ALA A 396 -16.87 28.53 -2.32
C ALA A 396 -15.98 28.13 -3.51
N VAL A 397 -14.71 27.79 -3.30
CA VAL A 397 -13.74 27.34 -4.32
C VAL A 397 -13.95 25.87 -4.66
N THR A 398 -14.44 25.03 -3.76
CA THR A 398 -14.78 23.63 -4.04
C THR A 398 -16.12 23.57 -4.75
N GLU A 399 -17.08 24.41 -4.36
CA GLU A 399 -18.33 24.68 -5.05
C GLU A 399 -18.04 25.27 -6.44
N GLN A 400 -17.21 26.30 -6.54
CA GLN A 400 -16.81 26.92 -7.80
C GLN A 400 -16.00 25.97 -8.68
N ARG A 401 -15.05 25.19 -8.14
CA ARG A 401 -14.34 24.13 -8.88
C ARG A 401 -15.27 22.98 -9.25
N PHE A 402 -16.31 22.73 -8.47
CA PHE A 402 -17.34 21.75 -8.81
C PHE A 402 -18.21 22.28 -9.95
N LEU A 403 -18.63 23.54 -9.91
CA LEU A 403 -19.40 24.20 -10.97
C LEU A 403 -18.59 24.35 -12.26
N GLU A 404 -17.32 24.73 -12.18
CA GLU A 404 -16.36 24.77 -13.29
C GLU A 404 -16.18 23.36 -13.88
N GLY A 405 -15.96 22.35 -13.03
CA GLY A 405 -15.88 20.96 -13.47
C GLY A 405 -17.19 20.43 -14.05
N LEU A 406 -18.33 20.88 -13.54
CA LEU A 406 -19.67 20.54 -14.04
C LEU A 406 -19.93 21.20 -15.40
N ASP A 407 -19.45 22.41 -15.62
CA ASP A 407 -19.52 23.09 -16.93
C ASP A 407 -18.68 22.35 -17.97
N HIS A 408 -17.43 22.00 -17.64
CA HIS A 408 -16.61 21.13 -18.49
C HIS A 408 -17.26 19.75 -18.72
N ALA A 409 -17.91 19.17 -17.71
CA ALA A 409 -18.66 17.94 -17.85
C ALA A 409 -19.87 18.09 -18.78
N ARG A 410 -20.60 19.22 -18.71
CA ARG A 410 -21.71 19.55 -19.62
C ARG A 410 -21.24 19.71 -21.05
N ILE A 411 -20.17 20.47 -21.29
CA ILE A 411 -19.58 20.64 -22.62
C ILE A 411 -19.14 19.29 -23.20
N HIS A 412 -18.49 18.46 -22.38
CA HIS A 412 -18.05 17.14 -22.82
C HIS A 412 -19.22 16.18 -23.06
N ALA A 413 -20.22 16.15 -22.18
CA ALA A 413 -21.42 15.36 -22.33
C ALA A 413 -22.24 15.78 -23.56
N ALA A 414 -22.33 17.08 -23.87
CA ALA A 414 -22.97 17.57 -25.09
C ALA A 414 -22.26 17.12 -26.36
N ARG A 415 -20.91 17.05 -26.36
CA ARG A 415 -20.11 16.62 -27.52
C ARG A 415 -20.03 15.11 -27.71
N HIS A 416 -19.99 14.35 -26.62
CA HIS A 416 -19.68 12.91 -26.64
C HIS A 416 -20.77 12.01 -26.05
N GLY A 417 -21.80 12.59 -25.43
CA GLY A 417 -22.93 11.85 -24.85
C GLY A 417 -22.60 11.01 -23.61
N HIS A 418 -21.43 11.22 -22.97
CA HIS A 418 -20.99 10.43 -21.82
C HIS A 418 -19.90 11.11 -21.01
N LEU A 419 -19.66 10.65 -19.77
CA LEU A 419 -18.60 11.13 -18.86
C LEU A 419 -17.46 10.09 -18.67
N ALA A 420 -17.29 9.16 -19.61
CA ALA A 420 -16.22 8.16 -19.57
C ALA A 420 -14.87 8.71 -20.10
N VAL A 421 -14.30 9.71 -19.43
CA VAL A 421 -13.10 10.44 -19.88
C VAL A 421 -11.79 9.79 -19.37
N ALA A 422 -10.74 9.84 -20.18
CA ALA A 422 -9.39 9.43 -19.81
C ALA A 422 -8.64 10.54 -19.08
N HIS A 423 -7.66 10.20 -18.22
CA HIS A 423 -6.68 11.19 -17.76
C HIS A 423 -5.85 11.71 -18.94
N ALA A 424 -5.83 13.02 -19.15
CA ALA A 424 -4.96 13.64 -20.14
C ALA A 424 -3.58 13.90 -19.50
N ARG A 425 -2.48 13.57 -20.19
CA ARG A 425 -1.12 13.95 -19.75
C ARG A 425 -0.89 15.47 -19.88
N ALA A 426 -1.62 16.13 -20.78
CA ALA A 426 -1.70 17.58 -20.93
C ALA A 426 -3.18 17.96 -21.16
N PRO A 427 -3.86 18.60 -20.19
CA PRO A 427 -5.25 19.01 -20.34
C PRO A 427 -5.38 20.13 -21.38
N HIS A 428 -6.34 20.00 -22.30
CA HIS A 428 -6.74 21.09 -23.21
C HIS A 428 -7.47 22.15 -22.36
N GLU A 429 -7.14 23.43 -22.53
CA GLU A 429 -7.74 24.55 -21.76
C GLU A 429 -7.48 24.52 -20.23
N GLY A 430 -6.47 23.75 -19.77
CA GLY A 430 -6.01 23.80 -18.39
C GLY A 430 -6.83 23.00 -17.36
N PHE A 431 -7.97 22.40 -17.73
CA PHE A 431 -8.80 21.58 -16.83
C PHE A 431 -8.78 20.07 -17.17
N ASP A 432 -8.32 19.22 -16.24
CA ASP A 432 -8.30 17.75 -16.41
C ASP A 432 -9.62 17.12 -15.91
N LEU A 433 -10.63 17.11 -16.79
CA LEU A 433 -11.94 16.51 -16.54
C LEU A 433 -11.84 15.02 -16.14
N GLY A 434 -10.90 14.27 -16.73
CA GLY A 434 -10.72 12.85 -16.44
C GLY A 434 -10.24 12.61 -15.00
N ARG A 435 -9.29 13.42 -14.52
CA ARG A 435 -8.83 13.38 -13.11
C ARG A 435 -9.90 13.87 -12.15
N TRP A 436 -10.63 14.92 -12.49
CA TRP A 436 -11.74 15.44 -11.67
C TRP A 436 -12.83 14.38 -11.46
N LEU A 437 -13.32 13.74 -12.53
CA LEU A 437 -14.33 12.66 -12.45
C LEU A 437 -13.84 11.44 -11.67
N ALA A 438 -12.56 11.07 -11.79
CA ALA A 438 -12.01 9.96 -11.02
C ALA A 438 -11.97 10.23 -9.51
N ASN A 439 -11.64 11.47 -9.12
CA ASN A 439 -11.68 11.88 -7.72
C ASN A 439 -13.12 11.88 -7.18
N LEU A 440 -14.09 12.37 -7.96
CA LEU A 440 -15.50 12.36 -7.59
C LEU A 440 -16.04 10.94 -7.39
N ARG A 441 -15.72 10.01 -8.30
CA ARG A 441 -16.09 8.59 -8.17
C ARG A 441 -15.50 7.96 -6.89
N ALA A 442 -14.24 8.26 -6.59
CA ALA A 442 -13.58 7.77 -5.38
C ALA A 442 -14.21 8.32 -4.08
N THR A 443 -14.84 9.50 -4.16
CA THR A 443 -15.55 10.14 -3.04
C THR A 443 -17.07 10.09 -3.18
N ALA A 444 -17.63 9.27 -4.09
CA ALA A 444 -19.05 9.33 -4.44
C ALA A 444 -19.98 9.06 -3.25
N ALA A 445 -19.57 8.20 -2.32
CA ALA A 445 -20.30 7.92 -1.08
C ALA A 445 -20.37 9.11 -0.11
N CYS A 446 -19.61 10.18 -0.34
CA CYS A 446 -19.56 11.38 0.48
C CYS A 446 -19.97 12.64 -0.30
N LEU A 447 -20.42 12.51 -1.54
CA LEU A 447 -20.91 13.64 -2.32
C LEU A 447 -22.29 14.06 -1.82
N PRO A 448 -22.59 15.38 -1.76
CA PRO A 448 -23.94 15.85 -1.56
C PRO A 448 -24.91 15.21 -2.58
N PRO A 449 -26.14 14.88 -2.15
CA PRO A 449 -27.12 14.22 -3.02
C PRO A 449 -27.46 15.07 -4.25
N GLU A 450 -27.45 16.39 -4.12
CA GLU A 450 -27.66 17.33 -5.23
C GLU A 450 -26.57 17.23 -6.32
N GLN A 451 -25.29 17.17 -5.91
CA GLN A 451 -24.16 17.02 -6.83
C GLN A 451 -24.18 15.67 -7.55
N THR A 452 -24.58 14.63 -6.84
CA THR A 452 -24.79 13.28 -7.40
C THR A 452 -25.90 13.30 -8.45
N ARG A 453 -27.01 14.00 -8.18
CA ARG A 453 -28.14 14.15 -9.10
C ARG A 453 -27.72 14.87 -10.39
N LEU A 454 -27.02 16.00 -10.26
CA LEU A 454 -26.53 16.78 -11.43
C LEU A 454 -25.62 15.96 -12.36
N LEU A 455 -24.76 15.09 -11.80
CA LEU A 455 -23.91 14.21 -12.60
C LEU A 455 -24.69 13.05 -13.21
N ALA A 456 -25.67 12.51 -12.50
CA ALA A 456 -26.55 11.46 -13.00
C ALA A 456 -27.46 11.92 -14.14
N GLU A 457 -27.87 13.19 -14.14
CA GLU A 457 -28.60 13.82 -15.24
C GLU A 457 -27.75 13.93 -16.52
N LEU A 458 -26.42 14.11 -16.39
CA LEU A 458 -25.51 14.19 -17.54
C LEU A 458 -25.14 12.82 -18.12
N ASP A 459 -24.92 11.83 -17.26
CA ASP A 459 -24.62 10.45 -17.66
C ASP A 459 -25.12 9.49 -16.58
N ALA A 460 -26.12 8.68 -16.91
CA ALA A 460 -26.65 7.64 -16.01
C ALA A 460 -25.55 6.68 -15.50
N TRP A 461 -24.50 6.49 -16.30
CA TRP A 461 -23.34 5.66 -15.99
C TRP A 461 -22.11 6.49 -15.60
N TRP A 462 -22.29 7.69 -15.02
CA TRP A 462 -21.16 8.49 -14.54
C TRP A 462 -20.37 7.78 -13.43
N ASN A 463 -21.04 7.00 -12.56
CA ASN A 463 -20.42 6.19 -11.49
C ASN A 463 -20.94 4.73 -11.52
N PRO A 464 -20.49 3.90 -12.48
CA PRO A 464 -20.98 2.55 -12.67
C PRO A 464 -20.39 1.56 -11.65
N PRO A 465 -21.02 0.40 -11.43
CA PRO A 465 -20.51 -0.64 -10.54
C PRO A 465 -19.30 -1.41 -11.09
N TRP A 466 -18.88 -1.13 -12.34
CA TRP A 466 -17.70 -1.71 -12.99
C TRP A 466 -16.58 -0.68 -13.22
N PRO A 467 -15.35 -1.10 -13.54
CA PRO A 467 -14.26 -0.19 -13.82
C PRO A 467 -14.54 0.75 -15.01
N ILE A 468 -14.25 2.05 -14.88
CA ILE A 468 -14.40 3.04 -15.97
C ILE A 468 -13.57 2.68 -17.23
N SER A 469 -12.46 1.96 -17.05
CA SER A 469 -11.69 1.41 -18.17
C SER A 469 -12.51 0.46 -19.04
N TRP A 470 -13.43 -0.31 -18.44
CA TRP A 470 -14.37 -1.18 -19.14
C TRP A 470 -15.37 -0.35 -19.95
N GLN A 471 -15.98 0.67 -19.35
CA GLN A 471 -16.94 1.55 -20.03
C GLN A 471 -16.31 2.28 -21.21
N ARG A 472 -15.05 2.71 -21.08
CA ARG A 472 -14.26 3.31 -22.18
C ARG A 472 -13.98 2.34 -23.31
N ALA A 473 -13.65 1.09 -22.98
CA ALA A 473 -13.45 0.05 -24.00
C ALA A 473 -14.77 -0.27 -24.72
N TRP A 474 -15.88 -0.31 -23.99
CA TRP A 474 -17.22 -0.46 -24.56
C TRP A 474 -17.59 0.69 -25.50
N ARG A 475 -17.37 1.96 -25.11
CA ARG A 475 -17.61 3.13 -26.00
C ARG A 475 -16.77 3.08 -27.28
N ARG A 476 -15.52 2.63 -27.19
CA ARG A 476 -14.66 2.40 -28.37
C ARG A 476 -15.20 1.28 -29.26
N ALA A 477 -15.73 0.22 -28.66
CA ALA A 477 -16.39 -0.86 -29.39
C ALA A 477 -17.69 -0.36 -30.04
N GLN A 478 -18.46 0.49 -29.35
CA GLN A 478 -19.67 1.14 -29.87
C GLN A 478 -19.38 2.01 -31.10
N ALA A 479 -18.33 2.83 -31.04
CA ALA A 479 -17.90 3.63 -32.19
C ALA A 479 -17.49 2.75 -33.38
N HIS A 480 -16.83 1.62 -33.12
CA HIS A 480 -16.52 0.65 -34.17
C HIS A 480 -17.78 0.01 -34.76
N THR A 481 -18.76 -0.38 -33.93
CA THR A 481 -20.01 -0.96 -34.41
C THR A 481 -20.87 0.03 -35.21
N LEU A 482 -20.82 1.31 -34.86
CA LEU A 482 -21.48 2.36 -35.64
C LEU A 482 -20.84 2.57 -37.01
N ALA A 483 -19.52 2.38 -37.13
CA ALA A 483 -18.79 2.54 -38.39
C ALA A 483 -18.79 1.29 -39.29
N GLN A 484 -18.80 0.08 -38.70
CA GLN A 484 -18.59 -1.19 -39.43
C GLN A 484 -19.70 -2.24 -39.23
N GLY A 485 -20.74 -1.91 -38.47
CA GLY A 485 -21.87 -2.81 -38.19
C GLY A 485 -21.71 -3.62 -36.88
N PRO A 486 -22.77 -4.33 -36.45
CA PRO A 486 -22.81 -5.04 -35.18
C PRO A 486 -21.80 -6.19 -35.11
N ILE A 487 -21.27 -6.45 -33.91
CA ILE A 487 -20.33 -7.54 -33.67
C ILE A 487 -21.07 -8.87 -33.78
N ARG A 488 -20.55 -9.76 -34.64
CA ARG A 488 -21.02 -11.14 -34.78
C ARG A 488 -19.99 -12.10 -34.17
N GLY A 489 -20.37 -12.84 -33.14
CA GLY A 489 -19.56 -13.87 -32.48
C GLY A 489 -19.39 -15.14 -33.30
N GLY A 490 -20.28 -15.44 -34.26
CA GLY A 490 -20.28 -16.67 -35.05
C GLY A 490 -19.06 -16.90 -35.97
N ASN A 491 -18.26 -15.87 -36.25
CA ASN A 491 -17.01 -16.00 -37.01
C ASN A 491 -15.75 -16.05 -36.12
N ASN A 492 -15.91 -16.33 -34.82
CA ASN A 492 -14.83 -16.28 -33.81
C ASN A 492 -14.16 -14.90 -33.71
N LEU A 493 -14.94 -13.82 -33.92
CA LEU A 493 -14.48 -12.43 -33.88
C LEU A 493 -13.40 -12.12 -34.94
N LYS A 494 -13.37 -12.88 -36.04
CA LYS A 494 -12.40 -12.72 -37.13
C LYS A 494 -12.66 -11.40 -37.87
N GLY A 495 -11.59 -10.65 -38.13
CA GLY A 495 -11.65 -9.36 -38.84
C GLY A 495 -11.75 -8.13 -37.92
N LEU A 496 -11.89 -8.32 -36.60
CA LEU A 496 -11.86 -7.22 -35.64
C LEU A 496 -10.42 -6.79 -35.33
N PRO A 497 -10.20 -5.51 -34.94
CA PRO A 497 -8.92 -5.07 -34.40
C PRO A 497 -8.48 -5.92 -33.21
N ARG A 498 -7.18 -6.25 -33.12
CA ARG A 498 -6.62 -7.15 -32.08
C ARG A 498 -7.03 -6.77 -30.65
N TRP A 499 -7.11 -5.47 -30.34
CA TRP A 499 -7.50 -5.01 -29.00
C TRP A 499 -8.96 -5.33 -28.69
N LEU A 500 -9.85 -5.20 -29.67
CA LEU A 500 -11.29 -5.42 -29.55
C LEU A 500 -11.56 -6.92 -29.44
N GLU A 501 -10.89 -7.72 -30.27
CA GLU A 501 -10.94 -9.18 -30.20
C GLU A 501 -10.55 -9.69 -28.80
N GLN A 502 -9.42 -9.24 -28.26
CA GLN A 502 -8.96 -9.65 -26.93
C GLN A 502 -9.91 -9.21 -25.82
N TRP A 503 -10.45 -7.99 -25.91
CA TRP A 503 -11.39 -7.47 -24.93
C TRP A 503 -12.72 -8.24 -24.94
N LEU A 504 -13.30 -8.48 -26.12
CA LEU A 504 -14.55 -9.24 -26.29
C LEU A 504 -14.40 -10.71 -25.87
N ARG A 505 -13.27 -11.37 -26.18
CA ARG A 505 -12.99 -12.74 -25.71
C ARG A 505 -13.04 -12.84 -24.19
N ARG A 506 -12.53 -11.82 -23.49
CA ARG A 506 -12.62 -11.75 -22.03
C ARG A 506 -14.08 -11.55 -21.57
N GLN A 507 -14.82 -10.65 -22.23
CA GLN A 507 -16.24 -10.41 -21.89
C GLN A 507 -17.12 -11.64 -22.13
N ILE A 508 -16.86 -12.40 -23.20
CA ILE A 508 -17.58 -13.64 -23.52
C ILE A 508 -17.24 -14.73 -22.52
N SER A 509 -15.97 -14.85 -22.10
CA SER A 509 -15.56 -15.85 -21.10
C SER A 509 -16.19 -15.58 -19.74
N ASP A 510 -16.28 -14.31 -19.36
CA ASP A 510 -16.80 -13.87 -18.06
C ASP A 510 -18.30 -13.52 -18.11
N TYR A 511 -18.98 -13.74 -19.25
CA TYR A 511 -20.34 -13.26 -19.52
C TYR A 511 -21.36 -13.60 -18.41
N PRO A 512 -21.36 -14.83 -17.83
CA PRO A 512 -22.27 -15.18 -16.75
C PRO A 512 -22.04 -14.39 -15.44
N GLN A 513 -20.87 -13.79 -15.27
CA GLN A 513 -20.47 -13.04 -14.07
C GLN A 513 -20.60 -11.53 -14.25
N LEU A 514 -20.92 -11.05 -15.46
CA LEU A 514 -21.14 -9.63 -15.74
C LEU A 514 -22.45 -9.15 -15.14
N ALA A 515 -22.48 -7.91 -14.64
CA ALA A 515 -23.70 -7.29 -14.14
C ALA A 515 -24.77 -7.19 -15.25
N THR A 516 -26.06 -7.24 -14.89
CA THR A 516 -27.18 -7.18 -15.84
C THR A 516 -27.05 -6.00 -16.80
N ASP A 517 -26.70 -4.83 -16.30
CA ASP A 517 -26.52 -3.64 -17.14
C ASP A 517 -25.31 -3.73 -18.08
N GLN A 518 -24.24 -4.44 -17.69
CA GLN A 518 -23.12 -4.72 -18.60
C GLN A 518 -23.53 -5.66 -19.73
N GLN A 519 -24.37 -6.67 -19.43
CA GLN A 519 -24.91 -7.57 -20.44
C GLN A 519 -25.81 -6.82 -21.43
N GLN A 520 -26.63 -5.90 -20.94
CA GLN A 520 -27.45 -5.01 -21.79
C GLN A 520 -26.58 -4.10 -22.68
N LEU A 521 -25.53 -3.50 -22.12
CA LEU A 521 -24.58 -2.71 -22.91
C LEU A 521 -23.87 -3.56 -23.98
N LEU A 522 -23.47 -4.79 -23.66
CA LEU A 522 -22.89 -5.71 -24.66
C LEU A 522 -23.89 -6.13 -25.74
N ALA A 523 -25.16 -6.31 -25.38
CA ALA A 523 -26.22 -6.60 -26.34
C ALA A 523 -26.40 -5.45 -27.36
N GLN A 524 -26.21 -4.19 -26.95
CA GLN A 524 -26.21 -3.04 -27.86
C GLN A 524 -25.07 -3.08 -28.90
N LEU A 525 -23.99 -3.81 -28.63
CA LEU A 525 -22.91 -4.04 -29.59
C LEU A 525 -23.16 -5.24 -30.52
N GLY A 526 -24.26 -5.98 -30.32
CA GLY A 526 -24.58 -7.23 -31.02
C GLY A 526 -24.22 -8.51 -30.26
N LEU A 527 -23.59 -8.41 -29.07
CA LEU A 527 -23.29 -9.57 -28.22
C LEU A 527 -24.46 -9.93 -27.30
N THR A 528 -25.48 -10.53 -27.89
CA THR A 528 -26.62 -11.09 -27.16
C THR A 528 -26.24 -12.43 -26.49
N PRO A 529 -27.00 -12.90 -25.48
CA PRO A 529 -26.78 -14.23 -24.90
C PRO A 529 -26.78 -15.36 -25.95
N ALA A 530 -27.61 -15.24 -26.99
CA ALA A 530 -27.65 -16.20 -28.10
C ALA A 530 -26.34 -16.19 -28.91
N GLU A 531 -25.77 -15.01 -29.17
CA GLU A 531 -24.52 -14.86 -29.91
C GLU A 531 -23.30 -15.34 -29.10
N VAL A 532 -23.33 -15.13 -27.77
CA VAL A 532 -22.36 -15.71 -26.82
C VAL A 532 -22.45 -17.24 -26.84
N GLY A 533 -23.66 -17.79 -26.84
CA GLY A 533 -23.90 -19.22 -27.01
C GLY A 533 -23.34 -19.74 -28.35
N HIS A 534 -23.55 -18.99 -29.44
CA HIS A 534 -23.02 -19.33 -30.76
C HIS A 534 -21.48 -19.32 -30.80
N PHE A 535 -20.84 -18.37 -30.10
CA PHE A 535 -19.39 -18.34 -29.93
C PHE A 535 -18.86 -19.54 -29.13
N HIS A 536 -19.54 -19.93 -28.04
CA HIS A 536 -19.16 -21.12 -27.27
C HIS A 536 -19.40 -22.43 -28.03
N ALA A 537 -20.42 -22.47 -28.88
CA ALA A 537 -20.70 -23.58 -29.79
C ALA A 537 -19.72 -23.65 -30.98
N TRP A 538 -18.87 -22.62 -31.18
CA TRP A 538 -17.99 -22.54 -32.33
C TRP A 538 -16.98 -23.71 -32.37
N PRO A 539 -17.03 -24.61 -33.39
CA PRO A 539 -16.37 -25.92 -33.31
C PRO A 539 -14.84 -25.95 -33.42
N ALA A 540 -14.13 -24.82 -33.58
CA ALA A 540 -12.75 -24.90 -34.06
C ALA A 540 -11.68 -25.36 -33.05
N ARG A 541 -11.99 -25.47 -31.74
CA ARG A 541 -11.09 -26.17 -30.81
C ARG A 541 -10.96 -27.66 -31.15
N ARG A 542 -12.00 -28.29 -31.74
CA ARG A 542 -11.97 -29.67 -32.23
C ARG A 542 -11.34 -29.79 -33.63
N ARG A 543 -11.59 -28.84 -34.54
CA ARG A 543 -10.96 -28.83 -35.88
C ARG A 543 -9.45 -28.58 -35.86
N ALA A 544 -8.93 -27.77 -34.92
CA ALA A 544 -7.49 -27.49 -34.82
C ALA A 544 -6.64 -28.67 -34.28
N ALA A 545 -7.25 -29.61 -33.54
CA ALA A 545 -6.55 -30.83 -33.09
C ALA A 545 -6.55 -31.91 -34.18
N ALA A 546 -7.69 -32.10 -34.86
CA ALA A 546 -7.79 -33.03 -35.99
C ALA A 546 -6.89 -32.63 -37.17
N HIS A 547 -6.97 -31.38 -37.65
CA HIS A 547 -6.06 -30.88 -38.69
C HIS A 547 -4.59 -30.87 -38.24
N GLY A 548 -4.32 -30.62 -36.96
CA GLY A 548 -2.95 -30.65 -36.44
C GLY A 548 -2.38 -32.07 -36.43
N LEU A 549 -3.21 -33.07 -36.13
CA LEU A 549 -2.81 -34.48 -36.18
C LEU A 549 -2.64 -34.96 -37.64
N GLU A 550 -3.54 -34.57 -38.54
CA GLU A 550 -3.43 -34.85 -39.98
C GLU A 550 -2.18 -34.21 -40.59
N ALA A 551 -1.89 -32.96 -40.26
CA ALA A 551 -0.66 -32.29 -40.70
C ALA A 551 0.60 -32.91 -40.07
N ALA A 552 0.52 -33.40 -38.83
CA ALA A 552 1.63 -34.13 -38.21
C ALA A 552 1.84 -35.50 -38.87
N ASP A 553 0.78 -36.23 -39.15
CA ASP A 553 0.80 -37.51 -39.85
C ASP A 553 1.37 -37.37 -41.27
N ALA A 554 0.86 -36.41 -42.06
CA ALA A 554 1.39 -36.10 -43.38
C ALA A 554 2.87 -35.68 -43.34
N TYR A 555 3.27 -34.88 -42.35
CA TYR A 555 4.67 -34.49 -42.18
C TYR A 555 5.55 -35.69 -41.78
N ALA A 556 5.10 -36.52 -40.83
CA ALA A 556 5.81 -37.72 -40.40
C ALA A 556 5.93 -38.75 -41.53
N ALA A 557 4.90 -38.89 -42.37
CA ALA A 557 4.96 -39.74 -43.56
C ALA A 557 5.97 -39.24 -44.60
N ARG A 558 6.05 -37.91 -44.81
CA ARG A 558 6.99 -37.29 -45.77
C ARG A 558 8.43 -37.16 -45.26
N HIS A 559 8.64 -37.08 -43.94
CA HIS A 559 9.94 -36.73 -43.36
C HIS A 559 10.45 -37.73 -42.29
N GLY A 560 9.64 -38.71 -41.90
CA GLY A 560 10.00 -39.77 -40.94
C GLY A 560 10.12 -39.32 -39.47
N HIS A 561 9.79 -38.06 -39.16
CA HIS A 561 9.88 -37.51 -37.80
C HIS A 561 9.04 -36.25 -37.61
N LEU A 562 8.85 -35.82 -36.37
CA LEU A 562 8.15 -34.59 -35.97
C LEU A 562 9.09 -33.51 -35.38
N ALA A 563 10.40 -33.63 -35.61
CA ALA A 563 11.42 -32.66 -35.21
C ALA A 563 11.38 -31.36 -36.06
N VAL A 564 10.31 -30.58 -35.95
CA VAL A 564 10.14 -29.31 -36.67
C VAL A 564 10.58 -28.10 -35.84
N SER A 565 11.03 -27.03 -36.52
CA SER A 565 11.27 -25.75 -35.87
C SER A 565 9.95 -25.01 -35.62
N GLN A 566 9.91 -24.10 -34.65
CA GLN A 566 8.68 -23.36 -34.33
C GLN A 566 8.02 -22.63 -35.55
N PRO A 567 8.75 -21.99 -36.47
CA PRO A 567 8.14 -21.31 -37.61
C PRO A 567 7.68 -22.25 -38.74
N THR A 568 7.97 -23.56 -38.68
CA THR A 568 7.61 -24.50 -39.74
C THR A 568 6.10 -24.52 -39.98
N THR A 569 5.74 -24.31 -41.23
CA THR A 569 4.38 -24.45 -41.76
C THR A 569 4.35 -25.63 -42.73
N HIS A 570 3.33 -26.48 -42.63
CA HIS A 570 3.13 -27.64 -43.50
C HIS A 570 1.74 -27.52 -44.14
N ASP A 571 1.69 -27.47 -45.47
CA ASP A 571 0.45 -27.33 -46.25
C ASP A 571 -0.46 -26.18 -45.71
N GLY A 572 0.16 -25.04 -45.38
CA GLY A 572 -0.52 -23.84 -44.84
C GLY A 572 -0.85 -23.89 -43.34
N PHE A 573 -0.62 -25.01 -42.66
CA PHE A 573 -0.81 -25.17 -41.22
C PHE A 573 0.49 -24.90 -40.44
N ALA A 574 0.41 -24.05 -39.40
CA ALA A 574 1.57 -23.70 -38.55
C ALA A 574 1.97 -24.85 -37.60
N LEU A 575 2.43 -25.96 -38.18
CA LEU A 575 2.73 -27.22 -37.52
C LEU A 575 3.76 -27.06 -36.39
N GLY A 576 4.80 -26.27 -36.60
CA GLY A 576 5.85 -26.04 -35.60
C GLY A 576 5.34 -25.39 -34.32
N LYS A 577 4.47 -24.38 -34.46
CA LYS A 577 3.82 -23.72 -33.32
C LYS A 577 2.86 -24.67 -32.61
N TRP A 578 2.12 -25.47 -33.37
CA TRP A 578 1.16 -26.42 -32.82
C TRP A 578 1.83 -27.56 -32.05
N LEU A 579 2.89 -28.17 -32.59
CA LEU A 579 3.65 -29.23 -31.92
C LEU A 579 4.31 -28.73 -30.63
N ASN A 580 4.86 -27.51 -30.62
CA ASN A 580 5.41 -26.90 -29.41
C ASN A 580 4.34 -26.74 -28.30
N GLN A 581 3.13 -26.32 -28.67
CA GLN A 581 2.01 -26.26 -27.72
C GLN A 581 1.62 -27.65 -27.19
N GLN A 582 1.66 -28.69 -28.03
CA GLN A 582 1.35 -30.05 -27.57
C GLN A 582 2.45 -30.61 -26.65
N ARG A 583 3.73 -30.37 -26.94
CA ARG A 583 4.87 -30.74 -26.05
C ARG A 583 4.72 -30.08 -24.68
N HIS A 584 4.45 -28.78 -24.64
CA HIS A 584 4.26 -28.07 -23.38
C HIS A 584 3.09 -28.64 -22.56
N ARG A 585 1.97 -28.96 -23.22
CA ARG A 585 0.81 -29.60 -22.57
C ARG A 585 1.12 -31.00 -22.07
N GLN A 586 1.85 -31.80 -22.84
CA GLN A 586 2.26 -33.15 -22.46
C GLN A 586 3.13 -33.13 -21.20
N ARG A 587 4.12 -32.23 -21.13
CA ARG A 587 5.01 -32.07 -19.96
C ARG A 587 4.32 -31.54 -18.71
N THR A 588 3.26 -30.75 -18.88
CA THR A 588 2.50 -30.16 -17.75
C THR A 588 1.36 -31.07 -17.28
N SER A 589 1.07 -32.15 -18.01
CA SER A 589 -0.01 -33.08 -17.66
C SER A 589 0.53 -34.19 -16.76
N ALA A 590 -0.23 -34.56 -15.72
CA ALA A 590 0.13 -35.69 -14.84
C ALA A 590 0.09 -37.06 -15.54
N GLN A 591 -0.59 -37.15 -16.69
CA GLN A 591 -0.74 -38.37 -17.48
C GLN A 591 -0.61 -38.06 -18.98
N PRO A 592 -0.15 -39.01 -19.82
CA PRO A 592 -0.05 -38.81 -21.26
C PRO A 592 -1.39 -38.46 -21.88
N THR A 593 -1.44 -37.30 -22.55
CA THR A 593 -2.66 -36.81 -23.19
C THR A 593 -3.08 -37.74 -24.33
N ARG A 594 -4.39 -37.83 -24.64
CA ARG A 594 -4.89 -38.65 -25.76
C ARG A 594 -4.17 -38.31 -27.07
N LEU A 595 -4.02 -37.01 -27.35
CA LEU A 595 -3.30 -36.52 -28.53
C LEU A 595 -1.80 -36.84 -28.45
N GLY A 596 -1.20 -36.74 -27.27
CA GLY A 596 0.19 -37.13 -27.05
C GLY A 596 0.46 -38.60 -27.35
N ARG A 597 -0.46 -39.51 -26.99
CA ARG A 597 -0.35 -40.93 -27.36
C ARG A 597 -0.40 -41.14 -28.88
N GLN A 598 -1.25 -40.39 -29.58
CA GLN A 598 -1.34 -40.44 -31.04
C GLN A 598 -0.05 -39.90 -31.69
N LEU A 599 0.52 -38.81 -31.17
CA LEU A 599 1.78 -38.27 -31.66
C LEU A 599 2.97 -39.19 -31.35
N THR A 600 2.98 -39.86 -30.20
CA THR A 600 3.99 -40.89 -29.87
C THR A 600 3.95 -42.07 -30.83
N ALA A 601 2.76 -42.43 -31.33
CA ALA A 601 2.64 -43.47 -32.36
C ALA A 601 3.23 -43.04 -33.72
N LEU A 602 3.25 -41.74 -34.02
CA LEU A 602 3.83 -41.19 -35.25
C LEU A 602 5.35 -40.98 -35.16
N ASP A 603 5.84 -40.51 -34.01
CA ASP A 603 7.27 -40.35 -33.74
C ASP A 603 7.52 -40.57 -32.25
N GLY A 604 8.23 -41.64 -31.90
CA GLY A 604 8.57 -41.97 -30.52
C GLY A 604 9.36 -40.85 -29.80
N TRP A 605 10.03 -40.00 -30.57
CA TRP A 605 10.79 -38.85 -30.07
C TRP A 605 10.11 -37.51 -30.39
N TRP A 606 8.78 -37.46 -30.55
CA TRP A 606 8.09 -36.19 -30.82
C TRP A 606 8.19 -35.16 -29.68
N ASP A 607 8.32 -35.63 -28.42
CA ASP A 607 8.54 -34.81 -27.20
C ASP A 607 9.80 -35.27 -26.45
N PRO A 608 11.01 -34.98 -26.97
CA PRO A 608 12.24 -35.46 -26.38
C PRO A 608 12.60 -34.68 -25.10
N PRO A 609 13.39 -35.28 -24.18
CA PRO A 609 13.89 -34.60 -22.99
C PRO A 609 15.01 -33.59 -23.29
N TRP A 610 15.51 -33.55 -24.53
CA TRP A 610 16.53 -32.61 -25.01
C TRP A 610 15.95 -31.55 -25.98
N PRO A 611 16.72 -30.50 -26.34
CA PRO A 611 16.25 -29.49 -27.28
C PRO A 611 15.93 -30.05 -28.67
N VAL A 612 14.82 -29.61 -29.27
CA VAL A 612 14.41 -30.02 -30.63
C VAL A 612 15.45 -29.59 -31.69
N SER A 613 16.24 -28.55 -31.42
CA SER A 613 17.38 -28.17 -32.26
C SER A 613 18.43 -29.27 -32.36
N TRP A 614 18.73 -29.96 -31.26
CA TRP A 614 19.64 -31.10 -31.24
C TRP A 614 19.05 -32.27 -32.05
N GLN A 615 17.77 -32.57 -31.85
CA GLN A 615 17.09 -33.63 -32.60
C GLN A 615 17.06 -33.35 -34.11
N ARG A 616 16.96 -32.07 -34.51
CA ARG A 616 17.06 -31.66 -35.92
C ARG A 616 18.46 -31.87 -36.49
N ALA A 617 19.50 -31.57 -35.72
CA ALA A 617 20.89 -31.81 -36.13
C ALA A 617 21.16 -33.31 -36.28
N TYR A 618 20.66 -34.13 -35.34
CA TYR A 618 20.67 -35.59 -35.43
C TYR A 618 20.01 -36.10 -36.72
N ARG A 619 18.78 -35.66 -37.01
CA ARG A 619 18.06 -36.09 -38.22
C ARG A 619 18.78 -35.62 -39.49
N ALA A 620 19.37 -34.43 -39.49
CA ALA A 620 20.20 -33.97 -40.61
C ALA A 620 21.43 -34.85 -40.83
N ALA A 621 22.13 -35.25 -39.76
CA ALA A 621 23.27 -36.17 -39.85
C ALA A 621 22.84 -37.56 -40.34
N LEU A 622 21.74 -38.11 -39.83
CA LEU A 622 21.20 -39.40 -40.25
C LEU A 622 20.87 -39.47 -41.74
N CYS A 623 20.35 -38.38 -42.31
CA CYS A 623 20.08 -38.28 -43.74
C CYS A 623 21.35 -38.30 -44.60
N HIS A 624 22.49 -37.83 -44.08
CA HIS A 624 23.77 -37.81 -44.80
C HIS A 624 24.48 -39.16 -44.73
N PHE A 625 24.46 -39.84 -43.58
CA PHE A 625 25.18 -41.11 -43.36
C PHE A 625 24.33 -42.37 -43.63
N GLY A 626 23.04 -42.22 -43.93
CA GLY A 626 22.10 -43.31 -44.16
C GLY A 626 21.41 -43.22 -45.52
N THR A 627 20.97 -44.36 -46.06
CA THR A 627 20.07 -44.39 -47.22
C THR A 627 18.69 -43.89 -46.83
N LEU A 628 18.28 -42.73 -47.35
CA LEU A 628 16.92 -42.23 -47.21
C LEU A 628 15.92 -43.15 -47.93
N PRO A 629 14.77 -43.46 -47.32
CA PRO A 629 13.64 -44.06 -48.04
C PRO A 629 13.23 -43.18 -49.24
N HIS A 630 12.89 -43.81 -50.36
CA HIS A 630 12.53 -43.09 -51.59
C HIS A 630 11.32 -42.17 -51.33
N GLY A 631 11.48 -40.87 -51.61
CA GLY A 631 10.41 -39.86 -51.49
C GLY A 631 10.49 -38.91 -50.28
N MET A 632 11.53 -38.98 -49.44
CA MET A 632 11.73 -38.05 -48.33
C MET A 632 12.23 -36.67 -48.80
N MET A 633 11.58 -35.57 -48.39
CA MET A 633 11.98 -34.20 -48.75
C MET A 633 12.83 -33.51 -47.68
N TRP A 634 13.83 -32.75 -48.12
CA TRP A 634 14.79 -31.98 -47.30
C TRP A 634 14.21 -30.60 -46.87
N TRP A 635 14.54 -30.09 -45.67
CA TRP A 635 14.05 -28.79 -45.18
C TRP A 635 15.13 -27.67 -45.22
N PRO A 636 14.74 -26.38 -45.26
CA PRO A 636 15.69 -25.27 -45.30
C PRO A 636 16.49 -25.10 -43.99
N GLY A 637 17.82 -24.97 -44.09
CA GLY A 637 18.72 -24.71 -42.94
C GLY A 637 19.16 -25.96 -42.17
N ALA A 638 19.25 -27.12 -42.82
CA ALA A 638 19.91 -28.32 -42.29
C ALA A 638 21.44 -28.21 -42.44
N LEU A 639 22.19 -28.98 -41.64
CA LEU A 639 23.65 -29.06 -41.72
C LEU A 639 24.05 -29.63 -43.10
N ASP A 640 25.05 -29.03 -43.74
CA ASP A 640 25.70 -29.63 -44.91
C ASP A 640 26.52 -30.88 -44.51
N ALA A 641 27.03 -31.64 -45.49
CA ALA A 641 27.75 -32.90 -45.20
C ALA A 641 28.98 -32.70 -44.30
N LYS A 642 29.72 -31.58 -44.44
CA LYS A 642 30.89 -31.28 -43.61
C LYS A 642 30.46 -30.88 -42.19
N GLN A 643 29.42 -30.07 -42.08
CA GLN A 643 28.83 -29.65 -40.82
C GLN A 643 28.21 -30.83 -40.06
N ALA A 644 27.60 -31.79 -40.77
CA ALA A 644 27.08 -33.01 -40.18
C ALA A 644 28.21 -33.90 -39.62
N GLN A 645 29.30 -34.09 -40.39
CA GLN A 645 30.50 -34.81 -39.91
C GLN A 645 31.14 -34.14 -38.70
N GLN A 646 31.28 -32.81 -38.72
CA GLN A 646 31.80 -32.06 -37.59
C GLN A 646 30.88 -32.19 -36.37
N TRP A 647 29.57 -32.04 -36.56
CA TRP A 647 28.60 -32.17 -35.48
C TRP A 647 28.64 -33.57 -34.84
N VAL A 648 28.70 -34.65 -35.63
CA VAL A 648 28.84 -36.02 -35.09
C VAL A 648 30.12 -36.19 -34.28
N ARG A 649 31.27 -35.68 -34.74
CA ARG A 649 32.52 -35.74 -33.98
C ARG A 649 32.44 -35.00 -32.65
N GLU A 650 31.84 -33.81 -32.66
CA GLU A 650 31.63 -33.00 -31.46
C GLU A 650 30.70 -33.70 -30.46
N GLN A 651 29.60 -34.30 -30.93
CA GLN A 651 28.68 -35.05 -30.08
C GLN A 651 29.31 -36.33 -29.51
N SER A 652 30.14 -37.02 -30.30
CA SER A 652 30.83 -38.25 -29.88
C SER A 652 31.91 -37.97 -28.83
N ALA A 653 32.64 -36.85 -28.97
CA ALA A 653 33.56 -36.38 -27.93
C ALA A 653 32.82 -36.01 -26.62
N ALA A 654 31.64 -35.41 -26.74
CA ALA A 654 30.79 -35.04 -25.61
C ALA A 654 29.85 -36.16 -25.13
N ARG A 655 30.04 -37.42 -25.58
CA ARG A 655 29.09 -38.53 -25.36
C ARG A 655 28.73 -38.74 -23.89
N HIS A 656 29.67 -38.55 -22.98
CA HIS A 656 29.46 -38.73 -21.54
C HIS A 656 28.51 -37.69 -20.91
N ASP A 657 28.36 -36.52 -21.54
CA ASP A 657 27.47 -35.44 -21.10
C ASP A 657 26.07 -35.52 -21.73
N LEU A 658 25.85 -36.43 -22.68
CA LEU A 658 24.58 -36.59 -23.38
C LEU A 658 23.58 -37.45 -22.58
N HIS A 659 22.29 -37.15 -22.74
CA HIS A 659 21.22 -37.97 -22.17
C HIS A 659 21.30 -39.41 -22.71
N ALA A 660 20.94 -40.44 -21.93
CA ALA A 660 21.06 -41.85 -22.34
C ALA A 660 20.43 -42.16 -23.71
N GLY A 661 19.25 -41.59 -24.00
CA GLY A 661 18.63 -41.69 -25.33
C GLY A 661 19.39 -40.97 -26.45
N GLN A 662 20.12 -39.88 -26.18
CA GLN A 662 21.00 -39.24 -27.15
C GLN A 662 22.26 -40.08 -27.42
N GLN A 663 22.81 -40.74 -26.38
CA GLN A 663 23.97 -41.63 -26.54
C GLN A 663 23.65 -42.78 -27.50
N GLN A 664 22.50 -43.43 -27.33
CA GLN A 664 22.04 -44.49 -28.23
C GLN A 664 21.91 -44.01 -29.69
N LEU A 665 21.33 -42.82 -29.89
CA LEU A 665 21.18 -42.24 -31.23
C LEU A 665 22.54 -41.89 -31.87
N ILE A 666 23.51 -41.38 -31.09
CA ILE A 666 24.85 -41.11 -31.60
C ILE A 666 25.61 -42.41 -31.94
N ASP A 667 25.49 -43.45 -31.12
CA ASP A 667 26.09 -44.76 -31.40
C ASP A 667 25.57 -45.37 -32.72
N GLU A 668 24.28 -45.19 -33.02
CA GLU A 668 23.67 -45.57 -34.31
C GLU A 668 24.31 -44.79 -35.47
N LEU A 669 24.55 -43.48 -35.32
CA LEU A 669 25.19 -42.65 -36.34
C LEU A 669 26.67 -42.98 -36.54
N ASP A 670 27.42 -43.22 -35.47
CA ASP A 670 28.83 -43.58 -35.57
C ASP A 670 29.01 -44.90 -36.31
N THR A 671 28.10 -45.85 -36.09
CA THR A 671 28.08 -47.12 -36.82
C THR A 671 27.81 -46.93 -38.32
N LEU A 672 26.96 -45.97 -38.68
CA LEU A 672 26.66 -45.62 -40.08
C LEU A 672 27.80 -44.84 -40.74
N ALA A 673 28.39 -43.88 -40.04
CA ALA A 673 29.54 -43.10 -40.54
C ALA A 673 30.81 -43.97 -40.71
N ALA A 674 31.00 -45.00 -39.87
CA ALA A 674 32.08 -45.98 -40.00
C ALA A 674 31.95 -46.86 -41.27
N ARG A 675 30.73 -47.06 -41.78
CA ARG A 675 30.48 -47.84 -43.02
C ARG A 675 30.82 -47.07 -44.29
N GLU A 676 30.69 -45.74 -44.30
CA GLU A 676 31.07 -44.89 -45.43
C GLU A 676 32.59 -44.63 -45.53
N SER A 677 33.35 -44.89 -44.46
CA SER A 677 34.79 -44.61 -44.38
C SER A 677 35.71 -45.80 -44.76
N VAL A 678 35.15 -46.94 -45.17
CA VAL A 678 35.92 -48.05 -45.78
C VAL A 678 36.08 -47.78 -47.29
N PRO A 679 37.31 -47.60 -47.82
CA PRO A 679 37.51 -47.43 -49.25
C PRO A 679 37.36 -48.79 -49.95
N SER A 680 36.47 -48.87 -50.94
CA SER A 680 36.48 -49.95 -51.94
C SER A 680 37.78 -49.86 -52.75
N GLY A 681 38.79 -50.59 -52.28
CA GLY A 681 40.11 -50.67 -52.90
C GLY A 681 40.70 -52.06 -52.79
N HIS A 682 40.22 -53.00 -53.62
CA HIS A 682 41.00 -54.18 -53.99
C HIS A 682 41.05 -54.33 -55.52
N ALA A 683 42.17 -53.83 -56.04
CA ALA A 683 43.04 -54.38 -57.09
C ALA A 683 42.42 -55.18 -58.26
N VAL A 684 42.58 -54.59 -59.44
CA VAL A 684 42.86 -55.29 -60.70
C VAL A 684 44.09 -56.18 -60.52
N ALA A 685 43.98 -57.46 -60.84
CA ALA A 685 45.11 -58.33 -61.19
C ALA A 685 44.94 -58.74 -62.66
N GLU A 686 45.92 -58.38 -63.47
CA GLU A 686 46.08 -58.76 -64.87
C GLU A 686 46.13 -60.29 -65.03
N ILE A 687 45.43 -60.81 -66.03
CA ILE A 687 45.87 -62.00 -66.77
C ILE A 687 45.82 -61.63 -68.25
N SER A 688 47.00 -61.44 -68.82
CA SER A 688 47.24 -61.54 -70.26
C SER A 688 47.47 -63.02 -70.58
N GLU A 689 46.77 -63.55 -71.57
CA GLU A 689 47.28 -64.67 -72.38
C GLU A 689 46.64 -64.59 -73.77
N GLU A 690 47.47 -64.35 -74.78
CA GLU A 690 47.16 -64.55 -76.20
C GLU A 690 47.16 -66.06 -76.51
N ALA A 691 46.07 -66.53 -77.12
CA ALA A 691 46.05 -67.56 -78.16
C ALA A 691 44.69 -67.55 -78.87
#